data_AF-C6CF85-F1
#
_entry.id   AF-C6CF85-F1
#
_cell.length_a   1.000
_cell.length_b   1.000
_cell.length_c   1.000
_cell.angle_alpha   90.00
_cell.angle_beta   90.00
_cell.angle_gamma   90.00
#
_symmetry.space_group_name_H-M   'P 1'
#
loop_
_entity.id
_entity.type
_entity.pdbx_description
1 polymer ?
#
loop_
_entity_poly.entity_id
_entity_poly.type
_entity_poly.pdbx_seq_one_letter_code
_entity_poly.pdbx_strand_id
1 'polypeptide(L)'
;MTMPDAQPLANNADMAEDNDTTPLSSMSPPIPHTAPFHLHATAHLYGIKSAIPETARVFEIGCKDGGNLLPFALANPQAQAVGVDLDAEQIEKGNALIKQLELENIALFALDLESLLACDPGTFDYIIIHGLFSLIGGETRDALLRFCRDHLTAEGIICYCYNTYPGWKTGEILRDAIQLHSSLANDDKTSQASARAMLTYLSLGTSPDNPQNAALKAFIEQAEKQSDVDFALHYLQGLNQPCYFVDFYSQITKAGFAYVGDVRAYTELAEHYGDQVSSLHETICPENTTYLRQQYLDFAVNRSQRFSMLVSQTNAEDIFSGPDLARLADFSWAGDFQRIQLDSGTILNAHLSGTGETISTENSLVLGMLDILGEAWPNSLTFDELVFNTQLPDKPMPDHRDRVLDALKKLFIKGCSGLYFRLGDCFYRRSVCEKISILSGLAETGFGFNFWHQPVHLSDEEKAILKNLGNNEQYREPDFYVKLFELRNKGVLCGAPRTWLKLMQKAIIHLDADKIPSYIQSFFLIAFGTDNNGKFNAFLNFKNNQRTNSYLDRGVYEKIDYLVDKSEFEKARKRVQEIIASYPDTPSCWYPFINVYLKSNDYDGALKLIVKSIAAGMFSLDICADIVVCFRRQGILYYGLSLARKILLRDETQAKVWDSLGVMLNAVQSLESAFSCMKKALELAPDNLAYISNMGMTCFNLGHKDTLFYQRKVVELAPDAFNLHSNYLLGASHSDEMTPEELYKAHLFFGERVEMVSRRYNCRFNYSTNKVTERPLRIGFISGDFGEHPVTNFLEPIWNALDRREFSLYAYSSFQRKDEKAASLKQTAAGWHDVDKMGDLEVATLINKDEIDILIDLSGHTAYNRLPALAMKPAPIQMTWIGYPGTTGMRAMDYILLYKEFIGYAGKLDEFLTEKPIYLPAVKFFEPNKDSPDVNVLPALSNGYLTFASFNRPQKISDENLVLWGRVLVALPNSRLIIGYMTGQETIDYFRSKLIELGVRDEQLSFRMRTGLSEYLKMHHEVDILLDTYPYTGGTTIGHASWMGVPVLTREGDSLASKQSAVIMRVLGLDEFIAQSDDELIVKAQHWSHSLDKLNKIRSEMRGVMAARINSVDSPSIYFEKAMRRAWEIYCAGERPHSFTIDK
;
A
#
# COMPACT_ATOMS: atom_id res chain seq x y z
N MET A 1 -57.12 -19.26 -18.85
CA MET A 1 -58.26 -18.32 -18.78
C MET A 1 -57.69 -16.92 -18.74
N THR A 2 -58.19 -16.01 -19.57
CA THR A 2 -57.80 -14.60 -19.65
C THR A 2 -58.11 -13.87 -18.34
N MET A 3 -57.18 -13.02 -17.88
CA MET A 3 -57.30 -12.22 -16.65
C MET A 3 -58.52 -11.28 -16.68
N PRO A 4 -59.20 -11.02 -15.55
CA PRO A 4 -60.37 -10.15 -15.51
C PRO A 4 -60.01 -8.66 -15.40
N ASP A 5 -60.88 -7.82 -15.98
CA ASP A 5 -60.85 -6.35 -16.03
C ASP A 5 -60.99 -5.66 -14.65
N ALA A 6 -60.32 -4.52 -14.50
CA ALA A 6 -60.27 -3.68 -13.30
C ALA A 6 -61.16 -2.41 -13.38
N GLN A 7 -61.68 -1.97 -12.21
CA GLN A 7 -62.09 -0.60 -11.73
C GLN A 7 -63.49 -0.53 -11.04
N PRO A 8 -63.82 0.49 -10.19
CA PRO A 8 -62.99 1.34 -9.32
C PRO A 8 -63.56 1.66 -7.88
N LEU A 9 -62.67 2.16 -6.99
CA LEU A 9 -62.81 3.17 -5.90
C LEU A 9 -63.74 2.95 -4.66
N ALA A 10 -63.17 3.02 -3.44
CA ALA A 10 -63.18 4.22 -2.56
C ALA A 10 -63.04 3.94 -1.03
N ASN A 11 -62.06 4.63 -0.43
CA ASN A 11 -61.99 5.32 0.89
C ASN A 11 -62.31 4.63 2.24
N ASN A 12 -61.31 4.59 3.14
CA ASN A 12 -61.11 5.51 4.28
C ASN A 12 -59.83 5.10 5.03
N ALA A 13 -58.74 5.87 5.07
CA ALA A 13 -58.51 7.20 5.66
C ALA A 13 -58.29 7.17 7.19
N ASP A 14 -57.05 7.55 7.53
CA ASP A 14 -56.53 8.22 8.74
C ASP A 14 -56.16 7.41 9.99
N MET A 15 -54.84 7.22 10.19
CA MET A 15 -53.99 8.09 11.04
C MET A 15 -52.57 7.48 11.17
N ALA A 16 -51.45 8.22 11.14
CA ALA A 16 -51.19 9.64 10.94
C ALA A 16 -49.69 9.87 10.68
N GLU A 17 -49.41 10.97 9.97
CA GLU A 17 -48.13 11.71 9.85
C GLU A 17 -46.97 11.06 9.08
N ASP A 18 -47.11 11.03 7.75
CA ASP A 18 -45.97 11.22 6.84
C ASP A 18 -46.32 12.37 5.89
N ASN A 19 -45.46 13.39 5.82
CA ASN A 19 -45.68 14.58 4.99
C ASN A 19 -45.38 14.22 3.52
N ASP A 20 -46.41 14.32 2.68
CA ASP A 20 -46.37 14.56 1.23
C ASP A 20 -45.07 14.18 0.50
N THR A 21 -44.93 12.88 0.24
CA THR A 21 -44.40 12.20 -0.95
C THR A 21 -44.05 10.79 -0.48
N THR A 22 -44.95 9.82 -0.61
CA THR A 22 -44.57 8.41 -0.38
C THR A 22 -43.42 8.11 -1.33
N PRO A 23 -42.17 7.98 -0.87
CA PRO A 23 -41.11 7.72 -1.80
C PRO A 23 -41.27 6.25 -2.19
N LEU A 24 -41.15 5.97 -3.48
CA LEU A 24 -40.94 4.62 -4.03
C LEU A 24 -39.64 3.94 -3.49
N SER A 25 -39.11 4.39 -2.34
CA SER A 25 -37.82 4.05 -1.73
C SER A 25 -37.81 2.76 -0.90
N SER A 26 -38.94 2.06 -0.75
CA SER A 26 -39.06 0.95 0.20
C SER A 26 -39.10 -0.44 -0.45
N MET A 27 -38.57 -0.62 -1.66
CA MET A 27 -38.57 -1.93 -2.30
C MET A 27 -37.71 -2.96 -1.55
N SER A 28 -38.07 -4.25 -1.65
CA SER A 28 -37.26 -5.33 -1.08
C SER A 28 -35.86 -5.34 -1.73
N PRO A 29 -34.76 -5.35 -0.94
CA PRO A 29 -33.42 -5.33 -1.50
C PRO A 29 -33.12 -6.61 -2.28
N PRO A 30 -32.35 -6.55 -3.38
CA PRO A 30 -31.95 -7.73 -4.13
C PRO A 30 -31.02 -8.62 -3.29
N ILE A 31 -31.03 -9.92 -3.58
CA ILE A 31 -30.27 -10.94 -2.87
C ILE A 31 -29.20 -11.51 -3.82
N PRO A 32 -27.93 -11.07 -3.70
CA PRO A 32 -26.89 -11.35 -4.71
C PRO A 32 -26.75 -12.82 -5.11
N HIS A 33 -26.79 -13.73 -4.13
CA HIS A 33 -26.56 -15.16 -4.36
C HIS A 33 -27.74 -15.89 -5.02
N THR A 34 -28.89 -15.24 -5.17
CA THR A 34 -30.06 -15.80 -5.88
C THR A 34 -30.15 -15.34 -7.33
N ALA A 35 -29.27 -14.42 -7.75
CA ALA A 35 -29.26 -13.93 -9.11
C ALA A 35 -29.00 -15.08 -10.11
N PRO A 36 -29.74 -15.17 -11.23
CA PRO A 36 -29.58 -16.27 -12.19
C PRO A 36 -28.14 -16.45 -12.71
N PHE A 37 -27.35 -15.38 -12.84
CA PHE A 37 -25.94 -15.49 -13.23
C PHE A 37 -25.05 -16.11 -12.14
N HIS A 38 -25.38 -15.90 -10.85
CA HIS A 38 -24.69 -16.52 -9.72
C HIS A 38 -25.07 -18.00 -9.63
N LEU A 39 -26.35 -18.32 -9.81
CA LEU A 39 -26.85 -19.70 -9.85
C LEU A 39 -26.19 -20.49 -11.00
N HIS A 40 -26.14 -19.91 -12.20
CA HIS A 40 -25.47 -20.50 -13.36
C HIS A 40 -23.99 -20.80 -13.08
N ALA A 41 -23.25 -19.84 -12.53
CA ALA A 41 -21.83 -20.04 -12.22
C ALA A 41 -21.60 -21.05 -11.09
N THR A 42 -22.44 -21.03 -10.06
CA THR A 42 -22.34 -21.97 -8.94
C THR A 42 -22.68 -23.40 -9.40
N ALA A 43 -23.71 -23.58 -10.22
CA ALA A 43 -24.06 -24.89 -10.80
C ALA A 43 -22.91 -25.48 -11.64
N HIS A 44 -22.18 -24.65 -12.39
CA HIS A 44 -21.00 -25.07 -13.15
C HIS A 44 -19.87 -25.64 -12.28
N LEU A 45 -19.71 -25.16 -11.04
CA LEU A 45 -18.75 -25.75 -10.08
C LEU A 45 -19.10 -27.20 -9.75
N TYR A 46 -20.39 -27.56 -9.78
CA TYR A 46 -20.87 -28.91 -9.51
C TYR A 46 -21.03 -29.76 -10.78
N GLY A 47 -20.50 -29.31 -11.92
CA GLY A 47 -20.57 -30.04 -13.19
C GLY A 47 -21.88 -29.86 -13.96
N ILE A 48 -22.83 -29.09 -13.43
CA ILE A 48 -24.15 -28.91 -14.04
C ILE A 48 -24.10 -27.88 -15.18
N LYS A 49 -24.62 -28.28 -16.33
CA LYS A 49 -24.92 -27.39 -17.45
C LYS A 49 -26.32 -26.80 -17.26
N SER A 50 -26.44 -25.47 -17.30
CA SER A 50 -27.73 -24.78 -17.18
C SER A 50 -27.93 -23.70 -18.25
N ALA A 51 -29.17 -23.22 -18.37
CA ALA A 51 -29.53 -22.22 -19.37
C ALA A 51 -28.79 -20.89 -19.17
N ILE A 52 -28.48 -20.19 -20.26
CA ILE A 52 -27.77 -18.91 -20.20
C ILE A 52 -28.71 -17.82 -19.64
N PRO A 53 -28.33 -17.11 -18.55
CA PRO A 53 -29.18 -16.12 -17.88
C PRO A 53 -29.74 -15.01 -18.79
N GLU A 54 -28.97 -14.57 -19.79
CA GLU A 54 -29.33 -13.48 -20.70
C GLU A 54 -30.63 -13.68 -21.46
N THR A 55 -31.02 -14.94 -21.71
CA THR A 55 -32.21 -15.33 -22.47
C THR A 55 -33.14 -16.24 -21.66
N ALA A 56 -32.90 -16.35 -20.35
CA ALA A 56 -33.58 -17.31 -19.51
C ALA A 56 -35.00 -16.87 -19.14
N ARG A 57 -35.87 -17.85 -18.88
CA ARG A 57 -37.15 -17.65 -18.19
C ARG A 57 -36.96 -17.91 -16.70
N VAL A 58 -37.20 -16.90 -15.87
CA VAL A 58 -37.00 -16.92 -14.41
C VAL A 58 -38.35 -16.79 -13.72
N PHE A 59 -38.61 -17.68 -12.76
CA PHE A 59 -39.78 -17.67 -11.92
C PHE A 59 -39.38 -17.50 -10.46
N GLU A 60 -39.91 -16.48 -9.77
CA GLU A 60 -39.67 -16.27 -8.35
C GLU A 60 -40.98 -16.41 -7.56
N ILE A 61 -40.95 -17.30 -6.56
CA ILE A 61 -42.04 -17.59 -5.64
C ILE A 61 -41.67 -17.00 -4.28
N GLY A 62 -42.50 -16.09 -3.77
CA GLY A 62 -42.20 -15.24 -2.61
C GLY A 62 -41.50 -13.94 -3.00
N CYS A 63 -41.80 -13.38 -4.18
CA CYS A 63 -41.06 -12.25 -4.74
C CYS A 63 -41.33 -10.89 -4.04
N LYS A 64 -42.29 -10.82 -3.11
CA LYS A 64 -42.80 -9.58 -2.51
C LYS A 64 -43.18 -8.56 -3.56
N ASP A 65 -42.43 -7.45 -3.65
CA ASP A 65 -42.63 -6.39 -4.64
C ASP A 65 -41.78 -6.58 -5.91
N GLY A 66 -41.11 -7.72 -6.06
CA GLY A 66 -40.26 -8.03 -7.22
C GLY A 66 -38.89 -7.37 -7.18
N GLY A 67 -38.48 -6.79 -6.05
CA GLY A 67 -37.19 -6.10 -5.91
C GLY A 67 -35.97 -6.99 -6.19
N ASN A 68 -36.09 -8.31 -6.03
CA ASN A 68 -35.04 -9.25 -6.41
C ASN A 68 -35.01 -9.56 -7.93
N LEU A 69 -36.15 -9.58 -8.63
CA LEU A 69 -36.20 -9.81 -10.08
C LEU A 69 -35.83 -8.57 -10.89
N LEU A 70 -36.11 -7.39 -10.37
CA LEU A 70 -36.01 -6.13 -11.10
C LEU A 70 -34.60 -5.84 -11.65
N PRO A 71 -33.50 -5.94 -10.86
CA PRO A 71 -32.15 -5.72 -11.39
C PRO A 71 -31.78 -6.68 -12.52
N PHE A 72 -32.24 -7.94 -12.43
CA PHE A 72 -31.99 -8.96 -13.44
C PHE A 72 -32.75 -8.66 -14.74
N ALA A 73 -34.03 -8.30 -14.65
CA ALA A 73 -34.86 -7.95 -15.81
C ALA A 73 -34.31 -6.72 -16.56
N LEU A 74 -33.85 -5.70 -15.82
CA LEU A 74 -33.20 -4.51 -16.38
C LEU A 74 -31.88 -4.82 -17.07
N ALA A 75 -31.05 -5.70 -16.49
CA ALA A 75 -29.76 -6.08 -17.07
C ALA A 75 -29.90 -6.97 -18.31
N ASN A 76 -31.02 -7.69 -18.46
CA ASN A 76 -31.22 -8.72 -19.49
C ASN A 76 -32.59 -8.56 -20.18
N PRO A 77 -32.73 -7.62 -21.13
CA PRO A 77 -34.01 -7.38 -21.83
C PRO A 77 -34.55 -8.56 -22.64
N GLN A 78 -33.71 -9.57 -22.93
CA GLN A 78 -34.10 -10.78 -23.67
C GLN A 78 -34.54 -11.92 -22.73
N ALA A 79 -34.30 -11.80 -21.42
CA ALA A 79 -34.81 -12.74 -20.42
C ALA A 79 -36.27 -12.41 -20.10
N GLN A 80 -37.01 -13.36 -19.52
CA GLN A 80 -38.36 -13.13 -19.01
C GLN A 80 -38.41 -13.47 -17.52
N ALA A 81 -38.97 -12.58 -16.71
CA ALA A 81 -39.10 -12.75 -15.27
C ALA A 81 -40.58 -12.78 -14.87
N VAL A 82 -40.95 -13.74 -14.03
CA VAL A 82 -42.30 -13.84 -13.47
C VAL A 82 -42.17 -13.97 -11.96
N GLY A 83 -42.84 -13.11 -11.22
CA GLY A 83 -42.85 -13.13 -9.75
C GLY A 83 -44.24 -13.41 -9.21
N VAL A 84 -44.33 -14.21 -8.16
CA VAL A 84 -45.57 -14.48 -7.43
C VAL A 84 -45.36 -14.25 -5.94
N ASP A 85 -46.29 -13.54 -5.31
CA ASP A 85 -46.37 -13.41 -3.86
C ASP A 85 -47.83 -13.46 -3.37
N LEU A 86 -48.03 -13.69 -2.08
CA LEU A 86 -49.33 -13.66 -1.41
C LEU A 86 -49.77 -12.22 -1.10
N ASP A 87 -48.82 -11.30 -0.91
CA ASP A 87 -49.09 -9.91 -0.52
C ASP A 87 -49.44 -9.05 -1.74
N ALA A 88 -50.75 -8.81 -1.92
CA ALA A 88 -51.26 -8.01 -3.03
C ALA A 88 -50.79 -6.54 -3.00
N GLU A 89 -50.54 -5.97 -1.82
CA GLU A 89 -50.09 -4.58 -1.68
C GLU A 89 -48.64 -4.43 -2.19
N GLN A 90 -47.77 -5.39 -1.83
CA GLN A 90 -46.39 -5.41 -2.33
C GLN A 90 -46.35 -5.62 -3.85
N ILE A 91 -47.19 -6.51 -4.38
CA ILE A 91 -47.29 -6.76 -5.83
C ILE A 91 -47.78 -5.52 -6.59
N GLU A 92 -48.78 -4.80 -6.07
CA GLU A 92 -49.28 -3.57 -6.69
C GLU A 92 -48.18 -2.50 -6.76
N LYS A 93 -47.43 -2.33 -5.67
CA LYS A 93 -46.26 -1.45 -5.60
C LYS A 93 -45.18 -1.83 -6.62
N GLY A 94 -44.87 -3.12 -6.75
CA GLY A 94 -43.93 -3.62 -7.75
C GLY A 94 -44.40 -3.38 -9.19
N ASN A 95 -45.66 -3.68 -9.48
CA ASN A 95 -46.26 -3.47 -10.80
C ASN A 95 -46.34 -1.98 -11.18
N ALA A 96 -46.60 -1.09 -10.21
CA ALA A 96 -46.53 0.35 -10.44
C ALA A 96 -45.14 0.79 -10.91
N LEU A 97 -44.09 0.20 -10.32
CA LEU A 97 -42.71 0.48 -10.70
C LEU A 97 -42.33 -0.11 -12.06
N ILE A 98 -42.72 -1.36 -12.33
CA ILE A 98 -42.52 -2.02 -13.64
C ILE A 98 -43.12 -1.16 -14.76
N LYS A 99 -44.33 -0.62 -14.51
CA LYS A 99 -45.00 0.29 -15.44
C LYS A 99 -44.27 1.63 -15.58
N GLN A 100 -43.76 2.20 -14.48
CA GLN A 100 -42.96 3.43 -14.50
C GLN A 100 -41.68 3.26 -15.32
N LEU A 101 -41.05 2.08 -15.25
CA LEU A 101 -39.79 1.76 -15.94
C LEU A 101 -40.00 1.20 -17.36
N GLU A 102 -41.25 1.11 -17.83
CA GLU A 102 -41.61 0.59 -19.16
C GLU A 102 -41.04 -0.82 -19.45
N LEU A 103 -41.01 -1.69 -18.44
CA LEU A 103 -40.48 -3.04 -18.60
C LEU A 103 -41.55 -4.00 -19.12
N GLU A 104 -41.26 -4.63 -20.26
CA GLU A 104 -42.14 -5.63 -20.89
C GLU A 104 -41.75 -7.08 -20.53
N ASN A 105 -40.58 -7.27 -19.92
CA ASN A 105 -39.98 -8.58 -19.70
C ASN A 105 -40.09 -9.07 -18.24
N ILE A 106 -40.91 -8.42 -17.42
CA ILE A 106 -41.20 -8.80 -16.03
C ILE A 106 -42.70 -8.68 -15.76
N ALA A 107 -43.28 -9.65 -15.04
CA ALA A 107 -44.66 -9.61 -14.59
C ALA A 107 -44.81 -10.13 -13.15
N LEU A 108 -45.59 -9.44 -12.32
CA LEU A 108 -45.81 -9.81 -10.92
C LEU A 108 -47.29 -10.11 -10.66
N PHE A 109 -47.56 -11.20 -9.94
CA PHE A 109 -48.92 -11.66 -9.64
C PHE A 109 -49.12 -11.90 -8.15
N ALA A 110 -50.24 -11.41 -7.63
CA ALA A 110 -50.70 -11.71 -6.28
C ALA A 110 -51.51 -13.02 -6.31
N LEU A 111 -50.90 -14.14 -5.92
CA LEU A 111 -51.54 -15.46 -5.93
C LEU A 111 -51.27 -16.20 -4.63
N ASP A 112 -52.29 -16.85 -4.09
CA ASP A 112 -52.10 -17.87 -3.08
C ASP A 112 -51.60 -19.18 -3.68
N LEU A 113 -51.14 -20.09 -2.80
CA LEU A 113 -50.58 -21.36 -3.25
C LEU A 113 -51.60 -22.20 -4.02
N GLU A 114 -52.87 -22.20 -3.61
CA GLU A 114 -53.92 -22.98 -4.29
C GLU A 114 -54.14 -22.47 -5.72
N SER A 115 -54.23 -21.15 -5.88
CA SER A 115 -54.35 -20.47 -7.17
C SER A 115 -53.11 -20.66 -8.04
N LEU A 116 -51.92 -20.63 -7.45
CA LEU A 116 -50.66 -20.90 -8.15
C LEU A 116 -50.64 -22.33 -8.70
N LEU A 117 -50.99 -23.32 -7.86
CA LEU A 117 -51.01 -24.74 -8.25
C LEU A 117 -52.09 -25.06 -9.32
N ALA A 118 -53.13 -24.22 -9.43
CA ALA A 118 -54.17 -24.35 -10.45
C ALA A 118 -53.81 -23.71 -11.81
N CYS A 119 -52.72 -22.94 -11.86
CA CYS A 119 -52.25 -22.27 -13.08
C CYS A 119 -51.26 -23.14 -13.87
N ASP A 120 -51.17 -22.90 -15.18
CA ASP A 120 -50.10 -23.41 -16.06
C ASP A 120 -49.29 -22.22 -16.60
N PRO A 121 -48.23 -21.79 -15.91
CA PRO A 121 -47.35 -20.69 -16.36
C PRO A 121 -46.33 -21.11 -17.43
N GLY A 122 -46.33 -22.37 -17.88
CA GLY A 122 -45.29 -22.92 -18.75
C GLY A 122 -43.96 -23.16 -18.02
N THR A 123 -42.90 -23.47 -18.77
CA THR A 123 -41.62 -23.89 -18.19
C THR A 123 -40.65 -22.73 -17.95
N PHE A 124 -39.74 -22.95 -17.00
CA PHE A 124 -38.73 -21.98 -16.54
C PHE A 124 -37.36 -22.62 -16.39
N ASP A 125 -36.33 -21.81 -16.69
CA ASP A 125 -34.92 -22.19 -16.56
C ASP A 125 -34.39 -21.97 -15.15
N TYR A 126 -34.96 -20.99 -14.42
CA TYR A 126 -34.62 -20.73 -13.03
C TYR A 126 -35.91 -20.58 -12.24
N ILE A 127 -36.07 -21.37 -11.18
CA ILE A 127 -37.16 -21.22 -10.20
C ILE A 127 -36.55 -20.85 -8.86
N ILE A 128 -36.85 -19.68 -8.33
CA ILE A 128 -36.34 -19.18 -7.05
C ILE A 128 -37.49 -19.23 -6.04
N ILE A 129 -37.26 -19.87 -4.88
CA ILE A 129 -38.27 -20.05 -3.83
C ILE A 129 -37.71 -19.49 -2.53
N HIS A 130 -38.30 -18.40 -2.05
CA HIS A 130 -38.00 -17.84 -0.74
C HIS A 130 -39.25 -17.18 -0.12
N GLY A 131 -39.07 -16.26 0.82
CA GLY A 131 -40.18 -15.59 1.50
C GLY A 131 -41.09 -16.58 2.24
N LEU A 132 -42.40 -16.34 2.24
CA LEU A 132 -43.36 -17.19 2.95
C LEU A 132 -43.42 -18.62 2.41
N PHE A 133 -43.19 -18.79 1.12
CA PHE A 133 -43.17 -20.11 0.47
C PHE A 133 -41.94 -20.94 0.85
N SER A 134 -40.90 -20.35 1.48
CA SER A 134 -39.82 -21.13 2.10
C SER A 134 -40.23 -21.83 3.39
N LEU A 135 -41.25 -21.29 4.08
CA LEU A 135 -41.60 -21.70 5.43
C LEU A 135 -42.47 -22.96 5.44
N ILE A 136 -43.30 -23.16 4.39
CA ILE A 136 -44.25 -24.27 4.30
C ILE A 136 -43.56 -25.63 4.45
N GLY A 137 -44.20 -26.52 5.20
CA GLY A 137 -43.75 -27.90 5.43
C GLY A 137 -44.81 -28.94 5.08
N GLY A 138 -44.46 -30.22 5.24
CA GLY A 138 -45.37 -31.34 4.98
C GLY A 138 -45.88 -31.43 3.54
N GLU A 139 -47.14 -31.85 3.39
CA GLU A 139 -47.79 -32.11 2.09
C GLU A 139 -47.87 -30.88 1.18
N THR A 140 -47.95 -29.69 1.78
CA THR A 140 -47.99 -28.40 1.07
C THR A 140 -46.67 -28.14 0.34
N ARG A 141 -45.54 -28.47 0.96
CA ARG A 141 -44.22 -28.41 0.31
C ARG A 141 -44.11 -29.42 -0.82
N ASP A 142 -44.64 -30.64 -0.63
CA ASP A 142 -44.63 -31.67 -1.68
C ASP A 142 -45.48 -31.26 -2.90
N ALA A 143 -46.58 -30.53 -2.69
CA ALA A 143 -47.36 -29.95 -3.78
C ALA A 143 -46.57 -28.88 -4.54
N LEU A 144 -45.92 -27.95 -3.82
CA LEU A 144 -45.08 -26.93 -4.45
C LEU A 144 -43.89 -27.53 -5.23
N LEU A 145 -43.21 -28.53 -4.67
CA LEU A 145 -42.10 -29.21 -5.34
C LEU A 145 -42.56 -29.96 -6.60
N ARG A 146 -43.73 -30.63 -6.55
CA ARG A 146 -44.31 -31.25 -7.75
C ARG A 146 -44.64 -30.22 -8.83
N PHE A 147 -45.23 -29.10 -8.44
CA PHE A 147 -45.47 -27.99 -9.36
C PHE A 147 -44.18 -27.48 -10.00
N CYS A 148 -43.12 -27.27 -9.20
CA CYS A 148 -41.83 -26.83 -9.73
C CYS A 148 -41.25 -27.86 -10.71
N ARG A 149 -41.42 -29.17 -10.45
CA ARG A 149 -40.92 -30.23 -11.32
C ARG A 149 -41.59 -30.16 -12.69
N ASP A 150 -42.90 -29.98 -12.70
CA ASP A 150 -43.70 -29.99 -13.93
C ASP A 150 -43.45 -28.73 -14.78
N HIS A 151 -42.89 -27.66 -14.18
CA HIS A 151 -42.57 -26.38 -14.83
C HIS A 151 -41.05 -26.08 -14.94
N LEU A 152 -40.17 -27.04 -14.64
CA LEU A 152 -38.71 -26.87 -14.81
C LEU A 152 -38.28 -27.34 -16.20
N THR A 153 -37.41 -26.58 -16.87
CA THR A 153 -36.78 -27.05 -18.12
C THR A 153 -35.74 -28.15 -17.84
N ALA A 154 -35.30 -28.86 -18.89
CA ALA A 154 -34.29 -29.92 -18.75
C ALA A 154 -32.94 -29.42 -18.22
N GLU A 155 -32.57 -28.17 -18.56
CA GLU A 155 -31.37 -27.48 -18.08
C GLU A 155 -31.71 -26.49 -16.94
N GLY A 156 -32.88 -26.66 -16.30
CA GLY A 156 -33.39 -25.74 -15.30
C GLY A 156 -32.83 -25.97 -13.90
N ILE A 157 -32.72 -24.89 -13.12
CA ILE A 157 -32.26 -24.90 -11.72
C ILE A 157 -33.36 -24.35 -10.80
N ILE A 158 -33.60 -25.03 -9.69
CA ILE A 158 -34.41 -24.52 -8.58
C ILE A 158 -33.48 -24.03 -7.47
N CYS A 159 -33.64 -22.81 -6.98
CA CYS A 159 -33.02 -22.30 -5.76
C CYS A 159 -34.06 -22.27 -4.65
N TYR A 160 -33.94 -23.14 -3.64
CA TYR A 160 -34.89 -23.25 -2.54
C TYR A 160 -34.24 -22.79 -1.22
N CYS A 161 -34.74 -21.69 -0.65
CA CYS A 161 -34.38 -21.25 0.70
C CYS A 161 -35.21 -21.98 1.75
N TYR A 162 -34.60 -22.47 2.83
CA TYR A 162 -35.32 -23.06 3.97
C TYR A 162 -34.50 -23.00 5.26
N ASN A 163 -35.22 -23.00 6.38
CA ASN A 163 -34.61 -23.12 7.70
C ASN A 163 -34.23 -24.57 7.98
N THR A 164 -33.05 -24.79 8.56
CA THR A 164 -32.51 -26.13 8.80
C THR A 164 -31.99 -26.33 10.22
N TYR A 165 -31.97 -27.60 10.65
CA TYR A 165 -31.40 -28.02 11.92
C TYR A 165 -29.93 -28.43 11.77
N PRO A 166 -29.11 -28.22 12.82
CA PRO A 166 -29.51 -27.87 14.20
C PRO A 166 -29.66 -26.37 14.48
N GLY A 167 -29.16 -25.46 13.64
CA GLY A 167 -29.06 -24.04 14.00
C GLY A 167 -30.39 -23.36 14.32
N TRP A 168 -31.47 -23.76 13.62
CA TRP A 168 -32.80 -23.21 13.90
C TRP A 168 -33.40 -23.68 15.24
N LYS A 169 -32.79 -24.62 15.97
CA LYS A 169 -33.26 -25.02 17.32
C LYS A 169 -33.31 -23.83 18.28
N THR A 170 -32.43 -22.84 18.14
CA THR A 170 -32.52 -21.59 18.91
C THR A 170 -33.71 -20.73 18.49
N GLY A 171 -34.03 -20.68 17.20
CA GLY A 171 -35.24 -20.03 16.69
C GLY A 171 -36.52 -20.67 17.22
N GLU A 172 -36.53 -21.97 17.50
CA GLU A 172 -37.66 -22.64 18.16
C GLU A 172 -37.87 -22.15 19.59
N ILE A 173 -36.80 -21.95 20.37
CA ILE A 173 -36.91 -21.40 21.73
C ILE A 173 -37.57 -20.02 21.69
N LEU A 174 -37.17 -19.17 20.73
CA LEU A 174 -37.78 -17.86 20.54
C LEU A 174 -39.26 -17.99 20.15
N ARG A 175 -39.58 -18.84 19.18
CA ARG A 175 -40.97 -19.10 18.75
C ARG A 175 -41.83 -19.59 19.91
N ASP A 176 -41.36 -20.56 20.67
CA ASP A 176 -42.11 -21.18 21.75
C ASP A 176 -42.34 -20.18 22.89
N ALA A 177 -41.36 -19.31 23.17
CA ALA A 177 -41.51 -18.21 24.13
C ALA A 177 -42.55 -17.18 23.68
N ILE A 178 -42.51 -16.78 22.40
CA ILE A 178 -43.49 -15.88 21.78
C ILE A 178 -44.90 -16.49 21.87
N GLN A 179 -45.06 -17.74 21.42
CA GLN A 179 -46.35 -18.44 21.41
C GLN A 179 -46.91 -18.66 22.82
N LEU A 180 -46.05 -18.95 23.79
CA LEU A 180 -46.45 -19.08 25.20
C LEU A 180 -47.05 -17.77 25.70
N HIS A 181 -46.37 -16.64 25.46
CA HIS A 181 -46.84 -15.35 25.95
C HIS A 181 -48.11 -14.88 25.22
N SER A 182 -48.22 -15.15 23.92
CA SER A 182 -49.38 -14.79 23.11
C SER A 182 -50.60 -15.73 23.29
N SER A 183 -50.43 -16.89 23.96
CA SER A 183 -51.48 -17.92 24.09
C SER A 183 -52.75 -17.49 24.83
N LEU A 184 -52.69 -16.40 25.60
CA LEU A 184 -53.81 -15.86 26.38
C LEU A 184 -54.53 -14.68 25.69
N ALA A 185 -54.09 -14.30 24.48
CA ALA A 185 -54.73 -13.23 23.73
C ALA A 185 -56.07 -13.68 23.13
N ASN A 186 -57.07 -12.80 23.18
CA ASN A 186 -58.42 -13.09 22.69
C ASN A 186 -58.68 -12.58 21.26
N ASP A 187 -57.71 -11.86 20.68
CA ASP A 187 -57.77 -11.27 19.35
C ASP A 187 -56.35 -11.09 18.77
N ASP A 188 -56.24 -10.99 17.44
CA ASP A 188 -54.96 -10.94 16.72
C ASP A 188 -54.10 -9.74 17.10
N LYS A 189 -54.72 -8.59 17.37
CA LYS A 189 -54.01 -7.36 17.72
C LYS A 189 -53.36 -7.48 19.11
N THR A 190 -54.08 -8.05 20.07
CA THR A 190 -53.56 -8.36 21.41
C THR A 190 -52.49 -9.46 21.35
N SER A 191 -52.66 -10.46 20.48
CA SER A 191 -51.69 -11.54 20.26
C SER A 191 -50.35 -11.01 19.74
N GLN A 192 -50.41 -10.11 18.77
CA GLN A 192 -49.24 -9.48 18.17
C GLN A 192 -48.52 -8.52 19.12
N ALA A 193 -49.27 -7.69 19.85
CA ALA A 193 -48.69 -6.81 20.87
C ALA A 193 -48.01 -7.61 22.00
N SER A 194 -48.63 -8.72 22.42
CA SER A 194 -48.05 -9.66 23.38
C SER A 194 -46.76 -10.29 22.84
N ALA A 195 -46.79 -10.80 21.61
CA ALA A 195 -45.62 -11.39 20.95
C ALA A 195 -44.43 -10.41 20.85
N ARG A 196 -44.68 -9.12 20.52
CA ARG A 196 -43.67 -8.06 20.53
C ARG A 196 -43.17 -7.74 21.94
N ALA A 197 -44.04 -7.73 22.95
CA ALA A 197 -43.61 -7.54 24.35
C ALA A 197 -42.69 -8.67 24.82
N MET A 198 -42.91 -9.90 24.35
CA MET A 198 -42.03 -11.04 24.67
C MET A 198 -40.64 -10.90 24.03
N LEU A 199 -40.55 -10.37 22.80
CA LEU A 199 -39.25 -10.03 22.19
C LEU A 199 -38.47 -9.05 23.07
N THR A 200 -39.12 -7.95 23.50
CA THR A 200 -38.51 -6.96 24.39
C THR A 200 -38.09 -7.58 25.72
N TYR A 201 -38.92 -8.45 26.31
CA TYR A 201 -38.58 -9.17 27.54
C TYR A 201 -37.34 -10.04 27.36
N LEU A 202 -37.23 -10.80 26.28
CA LEU A 202 -36.06 -11.64 26.03
C LEU A 202 -34.82 -10.80 25.70
N SER A 203 -34.98 -9.69 24.97
CA SER A 203 -33.89 -8.77 24.63
C SER A 203 -33.25 -8.14 25.88
N LEU A 204 -34.07 -7.74 26.86
CA LEU A 204 -33.61 -7.06 28.08
C LEU A 204 -33.41 -7.99 29.28
N GLY A 205 -34.11 -9.12 29.31
CA GLY A 205 -34.25 -10.00 30.48
C GLY A 205 -33.50 -11.33 30.38
N THR A 206 -32.89 -11.66 29.24
CA THR A 206 -32.07 -12.87 29.13
C THR A 206 -30.80 -12.73 29.97
N SER A 207 -30.58 -13.67 30.89
CA SER A 207 -29.39 -13.68 31.75
C SER A 207 -28.11 -13.73 30.93
N PRO A 208 -27.08 -12.91 31.24
CA PRO A 208 -25.75 -13.02 30.63
C PRO A 208 -25.13 -14.43 30.75
N ASP A 209 -25.50 -15.18 31.80
CA ASP A 209 -25.02 -16.53 32.06
C ASP A 209 -25.76 -17.61 31.24
N ASN A 210 -26.79 -17.26 30.47
CA ASN A 210 -27.47 -18.21 29.59
C ASN A 210 -26.51 -18.62 28.45
N PRO A 211 -26.15 -19.91 28.31
CA PRO A 211 -25.22 -20.38 27.28
C PRO A 211 -25.67 -20.09 25.84
N GLN A 212 -26.98 -19.85 25.62
CA GLN A 212 -27.54 -19.52 24.31
C GLN A 212 -27.79 -18.02 24.10
N ASN A 213 -27.42 -17.15 25.06
CA ASN A 213 -27.75 -15.73 25.01
C ASN A 213 -27.32 -15.07 23.70
N ALA A 214 -26.08 -15.30 23.26
CA ALA A 214 -25.56 -14.74 22.02
C ALA A 214 -26.34 -15.20 20.77
N ALA A 215 -26.66 -16.49 20.68
CA ALA A 215 -27.44 -17.03 19.58
C ALA A 215 -28.88 -16.50 19.61
N LEU A 216 -29.53 -16.49 20.77
CA LEU A 216 -30.90 -16.01 20.93
C LEU A 216 -31.01 -14.51 20.60
N LYS A 217 -30.03 -13.71 21.01
CA LYS A 217 -29.97 -12.28 20.70
C LYS A 217 -29.96 -12.02 19.19
N ALA A 218 -29.21 -12.81 18.41
CA ALA A 218 -29.20 -12.67 16.96
C ALA A 218 -30.59 -12.93 16.33
N PHE A 219 -31.31 -13.95 16.81
CA PHE A 219 -32.68 -14.23 16.35
C PHE A 219 -33.67 -13.14 16.78
N ILE A 220 -33.53 -12.59 18.00
CA ILE A 220 -34.36 -11.48 18.50
C ILE A 220 -34.16 -10.24 17.63
N GLU A 221 -32.91 -9.83 17.39
CA GLU A 221 -32.59 -8.67 16.55
C GLU A 221 -33.12 -8.83 15.12
N GLN A 222 -33.16 -10.06 14.59
CA GLN A 222 -33.75 -10.34 13.29
C GLN A 222 -35.28 -10.22 13.32
N ALA A 223 -35.93 -10.76 14.36
CA ALA A 223 -37.38 -10.70 14.52
C ALA A 223 -37.90 -9.27 14.78
N GLU A 224 -37.15 -8.44 15.52
CA GLU A 224 -37.47 -7.02 15.77
C GLU A 224 -37.54 -6.20 14.47
N LYS A 225 -36.74 -6.55 13.45
CA LYS A 225 -36.70 -5.86 12.15
C LYS A 225 -37.81 -6.27 11.18
N GLN A 226 -38.57 -7.33 11.49
CA GLN A 226 -39.65 -7.81 10.61
C GLN A 226 -40.89 -6.92 10.72
N SER A 227 -41.66 -6.81 9.62
CA SER A 227 -42.99 -6.20 9.68
C SER A 227 -43.89 -7.03 10.59
N ASP A 228 -44.96 -6.41 11.08
CA ASP A 228 -45.94 -7.07 11.93
C ASP A 228 -46.56 -8.31 11.25
N VAL A 229 -46.81 -8.22 9.94
CA VAL A 229 -47.30 -9.33 9.11
C VAL A 229 -46.26 -10.44 8.99
N ASP A 230 -45.02 -10.12 8.59
CA ASP A 230 -43.94 -11.10 8.44
C ASP A 230 -43.65 -11.81 9.78
N PHE A 231 -43.62 -11.05 10.88
CA PHE A 231 -43.37 -11.57 12.22
C PHE A 231 -44.47 -12.55 12.67
N ALA A 232 -45.75 -12.21 12.45
CA ALA A 232 -46.86 -13.10 12.78
C ALA A 232 -46.80 -14.41 11.97
N LEU A 233 -46.45 -14.33 10.69
CA LEU A 233 -46.33 -15.51 9.82
C LEU A 233 -45.17 -16.43 10.25
N HIS A 234 -44.03 -15.85 10.66
CA HIS A 234 -42.85 -16.62 11.08
C HIS A 234 -43.00 -17.27 12.45
N TYR A 235 -43.64 -16.59 13.42
CA TYR A 235 -43.61 -17.00 14.82
C TYR A 235 -44.99 -17.39 15.40
N LEU A 236 -46.11 -16.87 14.87
CA LEU A 236 -47.45 -17.10 15.45
C LEU A 236 -48.26 -18.15 14.67
N GLN A 237 -48.16 -18.19 13.34
CA GLN A 237 -49.03 -19.05 12.51
C GLN A 237 -48.54 -20.50 12.32
N GLY A 238 -47.41 -20.88 12.94
CA GLY A 238 -46.89 -22.25 12.88
C GLY A 238 -46.46 -22.72 11.49
N LEU A 239 -46.36 -21.82 10.51
CA LEU A 239 -46.00 -22.12 9.13
C LEU A 239 -44.55 -22.58 9.00
N ASN A 240 -43.64 -22.03 9.80
CA ASN A 240 -42.21 -22.32 9.76
C ASN A 240 -41.89 -23.72 10.32
N GLN A 241 -41.63 -24.67 9.42
CA GLN A 241 -41.24 -26.05 9.74
C GLN A 241 -39.82 -26.38 9.25
N PRO A 242 -38.79 -26.07 10.07
CA PRO A 242 -37.41 -26.46 9.78
C PRO A 242 -37.26 -27.99 9.76
N CYS A 243 -36.28 -28.47 9.01
CA CYS A 243 -35.95 -29.90 8.95
C CYS A 243 -34.44 -30.11 8.92
N TYR A 244 -34.00 -31.32 9.26
CA TYR A 244 -32.62 -31.71 9.03
C TYR A 244 -32.36 -31.80 7.51
N PHE A 245 -31.14 -31.51 7.08
CA PHE A 245 -30.75 -31.61 5.68
C PHE A 245 -31.01 -33.00 5.09
N VAL A 246 -30.81 -34.07 5.87
CA VAL A 246 -31.09 -35.44 5.41
C VAL A 246 -32.58 -35.69 5.11
N ASP A 247 -33.48 -35.05 5.86
CA ASP A 247 -34.92 -35.15 5.65
C ASP A 247 -35.32 -34.35 4.40
N PHE A 248 -34.80 -33.13 4.28
CA PHE A 248 -34.97 -32.30 3.09
C PHE A 248 -34.46 -33.03 1.83
N TYR A 249 -33.26 -33.61 1.90
CA TYR A 249 -32.67 -34.39 0.81
C TYR A 249 -33.58 -35.56 0.41
N SER A 250 -34.09 -36.32 1.38
CA SER A 250 -35.04 -37.41 1.09
C SER A 250 -36.33 -36.89 0.44
N GLN A 251 -36.82 -35.73 0.85
CA GLN A 251 -38.04 -35.12 0.33
C GLN A 251 -37.88 -34.69 -1.13
N ILE A 252 -36.80 -33.96 -1.47
CA ILE A 252 -36.55 -33.51 -2.84
C ILE A 252 -36.32 -34.69 -3.80
N THR A 253 -35.64 -35.77 -3.35
CA THR A 253 -35.45 -36.97 -4.16
C THR A 253 -36.77 -37.67 -4.44
N LYS A 254 -37.66 -37.78 -3.44
CA LYS A 254 -39.02 -38.31 -3.64
C LYS A 254 -39.85 -37.44 -4.59
N ALA A 255 -39.63 -36.13 -4.58
CA ALA A 255 -40.29 -35.20 -5.48
C ALA A 255 -39.75 -35.26 -6.93
N GLY A 256 -38.62 -35.92 -7.18
CA GLY A 256 -38.01 -36.08 -8.51
C GLY A 256 -36.88 -35.10 -8.80
N PHE A 257 -36.18 -34.62 -7.77
CA PHE A 257 -35.03 -33.73 -7.91
C PHE A 257 -33.74 -34.30 -7.31
N ALA A 258 -32.63 -33.91 -7.92
CA ALA A 258 -31.29 -34.14 -7.39
C ALA A 258 -30.74 -32.85 -6.76
N TYR A 259 -30.04 -33.01 -5.64
CA TYR A 259 -29.33 -31.92 -4.95
C TYR A 259 -28.02 -31.60 -5.66
N VAL A 260 -27.81 -30.34 -6.02
CA VAL A 260 -26.55 -29.87 -6.63
C VAL A 260 -25.59 -29.37 -5.55
N GLY A 261 -26.02 -28.40 -4.74
CA GLY A 261 -25.19 -27.74 -3.74
C GLY A 261 -25.88 -26.51 -3.14
N ASP A 262 -25.22 -25.83 -2.20
CA ASP A 262 -25.70 -24.52 -1.71
C ASP A 262 -25.28 -23.40 -2.68
N VAL A 263 -26.13 -22.37 -2.88
CA VAL A 263 -25.78 -21.20 -3.71
C VAL A 263 -24.54 -20.49 -3.20
N ARG A 264 -24.24 -20.56 -1.90
CA ARG A 264 -22.95 -20.16 -1.34
C ARG A 264 -22.07 -21.40 -1.24
N ALA A 265 -21.57 -21.87 -2.37
CA ALA A 265 -20.83 -23.14 -2.44
C ALA A 265 -19.64 -23.24 -1.47
N TYR A 266 -18.98 -22.12 -1.12
CA TYR A 266 -17.93 -22.09 -0.10
C TYR A 266 -18.41 -22.54 1.29
N THR A 267 -19.70 -22.40 1.60
CA THR A 267 -20.26 -22.90 2.87
C THR A 267 -20.33 -24.42 2.91
N GLU A 268 -20.26 -25.12 1.77
CA GLU A 268 -20.22 -26.59 1.76
C GLU A 268 -18.80 -27.16 1.88
N LEU A 269 -17.79 -26.28 1.92
CA LEU A 269 -16.39 -26.61 2.11
C LEU A 269 -16.04 -26.49 3.59
N ALA A 270 -15.67 -27.61 4.23
CA ALA A 270 -15.28 -27.61 5.64
C ALA A 270 -14.06 -26.70 5.93
N GLU A 271 -13.17 -26.52 4.94
CA GLU A 271 -12.02 -25.60 5.00
C GLU A 271 -12.40 -24.15 5.26
N HIS A 272 -13.61 -23.71 4.85
CA HIS A 272 -14.14 -22.38 5.13
C HIS A 272 -14.19 -22.11 6.65
N TYR A 273 -14.52 -23.14 7.43
CA TYR A 273 -14.69 -23.07 8.88
C TYR A 273 -13.40 -23.40 9.67
N GLY A 274 -12.28 -23.60 8.96
CA GLY A 274 -10.95 -23.78 9.54
C GLY A 274 -10.41 -25.21 9.44
N ASP A 275 -9.08 -25.31 9.51
CA ASP A 275 -8.33 -26.55 9.25
C ASP A 275 -8.74 -27.70 10.16
N GLN A 276 -9.08 -27.42 11.42
CA GLN A 276 -9.54 -28.43 12.36
C GLN A 276 -10.91 -29.01 11.96
N VAL A 277 -11.84 -28.15 11.52
CA VAL A 277 -13.16 -28.60 11.05
C VAL A 277 -12.98 -29.44 9.80
N SER A 278 -12.17 -28.99 8.83
CA SER A 278 -11.83 -29.74 7.62
C SER A 278 -11.25 -31.13 7.92
N SER A 279 -10.19 -31.21 8.72
CA SER A 279 -9.53 -32.49 9.02
C SER A 279 -10.44 -33.50 9.74
N LEU A 280 -11.23 -33.03 10.71
CA LEU A 280 -12.18 -33.90 11.41
C LEU A 280 -13.35 -34.32 10.52
N HIS A 281 -13.84 -33.40 9.68
CA HIS A 281 -14.94 -33.67 8.75
C HIS A 281 -14.57 -34.73 7.72
N GLU A 282 -13.33 -34.69 7.19
CA GLU A 282 -12.77 -35.72 6.32
C GLU A 282 -12.64 -37.08 7.00
N THR A 283 -12.31 -37.11 8.29
CA THR A 283 -12.10 -38.36 9.04
C THR A 283 -13.41 -39.13 9.29
N ILE A 284 -14.52 -38.43 9.52
CA ILE A 284 -15.79 -39.04 9.96
C ILE A 284 -16.78 -39.29 8.81
N CYS A 285 -16.57 -38.69 7.64
CA CYS A 285 -17.51 -38.75 6.52
C CYS A 285 -17.06 -39.74 5.44
N PRO A 286 -17.87 -40.73 5.06
CA PRO A 286 -17.60 -41.58 3.89
C PRO A 286 -17.61 -40.77 2.58
N GLU A 287 -16.71 -41.08 1.64
CA GLU A 287 -16.53 -40.34 0.38
C GLU A 287 -17.79 -40.29 -0.53
N ASN A 288 -18.73 -41.24 -0.38
CA ASN A 288 -19.85 -41.43 -1.31
C ASN A 288 -21.24 -41.04 -0.76
N THR A 289 -21.34 -40.23 0.31
CA THR A 289 -22.63 -39.82 0.90
C THR A 289 -22.74 -38.31 1.11
N THR A 290 -22.98 -37.54 0.04
CA THR A 290 -23.10 -36.07 0.06
C THR A 290 -24.07 -35.57 1.13
N TYR A 291 -25.26 -36.18 1.25
CA TYR A 291 -26.28 -35.74 2.20
C TYR A 291 -25.87 -35.90 3.68
N LEU A 292 -25.20 -37.00 4.03
CA LEU A 292 -24.68 -37.20 5.39
C LEU A 292 -23.50 -36.26 5.66
N ARG A 293 -22.58 -36.14 4.70
CA ARG A 293 -21.42 -35.26 4.81
C ARG A 293 -21.83 -33.81 5.09
N GLN A 294 -22.82 -33.32 4.35
CA GLN A 294 -23.35 -31.97 4.53
C GLN A 294 -24.16 -31.81 5.83
N GLN A 295 -24.90 -32.84 6.27
CA GLN A 295 -25.57 -32.80 7.57
C GLN A 295 -24.58 -32.76 8.75
N TYR A 296 -23.48 -33.50 8.68
CA TYR A 296 -22.43 -33.44 9.70
C TYR A 296 -21.78 -32.05 9.74
N LEU A 297 -21.58 -31.43 8.57
CA LEU A 297 -21.08 -30.06 8.51
C LEU A 297 -22.07 -29.09 9.17
N ASP A 298 -23.38 -29.24 8.92
CA ASP A 298 -24.41 -28.42 9.57
C ASP A 298 -24.39 -28.54 11.09
N PHE A 299 -24.08 -29.72 11.63
CA PHE A 299 -23.85 -29.91 13.06
C PHE A 299 -22.61 -29.17 13.56
N ALA A 300 -21.49 -29.28 12.83
CA ALA A 300 -20.23 -28.63 13.23
C ALA A 300 -20.33 -27.10 13.23
N VAL A 301 -21.11 -26.52 12.32
CA VAL A 301 -21.17 -25.06 12.10
C VAL A 301 -22.49 -24.44 12.59
N ASN A 302 -23.35 -25.25 13.21
CA ASN A 302 -24.67 -24.85 13.71
C ASN A 302 -25.52 -24.12 12.66
N ARG A 303 -25.61 -24.68 11.44
CA ARG A 303 -26.29 -24.02 10.30
C ARG A 303 -27.79 -23.89 10.57
N SER A 304 -28.33 -22.68 10.39
CA SER A 304 -29.73 -22.35 10.64
C SER A 304 -30.58 -22.17 9.38
N GLN A 305 -29.96 -21.96 8.22
CA GLN A 305 -30.63 -21.75 6.94
C GLN A 305 -29.76 -22.25 5.79
N ARG A 306 -30.39 -22.81 4.75
CA ARG A 306 -29.76 -23.23 3.49
C ARG A 306 -30.48 -22.61 2.30
N PHE A 307 -29.73 -22.42 1.22
CA PHE A 307 -30.24 -22.04 -0.10
C PHE A 307 -29.79 -23.10 -1.08
N SER A 308 -30.58 -24.15 -1.20
CA SER A 308 -30.20 -25.36 -1.95
C SER A 308 -30.58 -25.24 -3.42
N MET A 309 -29.62 -25.56 -4.29
CA MET A 309 -29.83 -25.70 -5.73
C MET A 309 -30.26 -27.13 -6.06
N LEU A 310 -31.35 -27.26 -6.81
CA LEU A 310 -31.93 -28.52 -7.24
C LEU A 310 -32.04 -28.56 -8.77
N VAL A 311 -31.88 -29.75 -9.34
CA VAL A 311 -32.12 -30.02 -10.77
C VAL A 311 -33.00 -31.24 -10.91
N SER A 312 -33.52 -31.49 -12.11
CA SER A 312 -34.24 -32.73 -12.41
C SER A 312 -33.42 -33.97 -12.01
N GLN A 313 -34.06 -34.98 -11.42
CA GLN A 313 -33.40 -36.25 -11.06
C GLN A 313 -32.72 -36.92 -12.26
N THR A 314 -33.14 -36.61 -13.49
CA THR A 314 -32.49 -37.09 -14.72
C THR A 314 -31.05 -36.63 -14.89
N ASN A 315 -30.65 -35.52 -14.25
CA ASN A 315 -29.30 -34.96 -14.30
C ASN A 315 -28.45 -35.37 -13.08
N ALA A 316 -28.89 -36.32 -12.26
CA ALA A 316 -28.20 -36.69 -11.01
C ALA A 316 -26.79 -37.25 -11.22
N GLU A 317 -26.55 -37.94 -12.34
CA GLU A 317 -25.25 -38.55 -12.67
C GLU A 317 -24.19 -37.51 -13.07
N ASP A 318 -24.61 -36.29 -13.46
CA ASP A 318 -23.71 -35.21 -13.88
C ASP A 318 -23.18 -34.39 -12.69
N ILE A 319 -23.73 -34.59 -11.49
CA ILE A 319 -23.43 -33.78 -10.30
C ILE A 319 -22.15 -34.26 -9.62
N PHE A 320 -21.21 -33.35 -9.40
CA PHE A 320 -20.00 -33.62 -8.61
C PHE A 320 -20.31 -33.70 -7.11
N SER A 321 -19.52 -34.48 -6.37
CA SER A 321 -19.69 -34.66 -4.91
C SER A 321 -19.42 -33.39 -4.08
N GLY A 322 -18.82 -32.37 -4.70
CA GLY A 322 -18.55 -31.05 -4.17
C GLY A 322 -18.16 -30.08 -5.29
N PRO A 323 -17.98 -28.79 -4.97
CA PRO A 323 -17.60 -27.81 -5.99
C PRO A 323 -16.16 -28.07 -6.47
N ASP A 324 -16.00 -28.25 -7.79
CA ASP A 324 -14.70 -28.39 -8.44
C ASP A 324 -14.00 -27.03 -8.52
N LEU A 325 -13.07 -26.80 -7.60
CA LEU A 325 -12.34 -25.54 -7.52
C LEU A 325 -11.35 -25.32 -8.67
N ALA A 326 -11.08 -26.31 -9.52
CA ALA A 326 -10.31 -26.07 -10.75
C ALA A 326 -11.09 -25.19 -11.75
N ARG A 327 -12.43 -25.26 -11.72
CA ARG A 327 -13.34 -24.49 -12.59
C ARG A 327 -13.45 -23.01 -12.22
N LEU A 328 -12.85 -22.59 -11.11
CA LEU A 328 -12.68 -21.16 -10.81
C LEU A 328 -11.91 -20.40 -11.91
N ALA A 329 -11.11 -21.12 -12.70
CA ALA A 329 -10.42 -20.59 -13.87
C ALA A 329 -11.38 -20.25 -15.05
N ASP A 330 -12.60 -20.78 -15.06
CA ASP A 330 -13.59 -20.55 -16.13
C ASP A 330 -14.38 -19.25 -15.94
N PHE A 331 -14.24 -18.59 -14.78
CA PHE A 331 -15.04 -17.44 -14.40
C PHE A 331 -14.42 -16.10 -14.78
N SER A 332 -15.31 -15.14 -14.99
CA SER A 332 -15.01 -13.71 -14.89
C SER A 332 -15.24 -13.26 -13.46
N TRP A 333 -14.25 -12.58 -12.89
CA TRP A 333 -14.19 -12.15 -11.51
C TRP A 333 -14.32 -10.63 -11.41
N ALA A 334 -15.10 -10.14 -10.46
CA ALA A 334 -15.16 -8.72 -10.10
C ALA A 334 -14.97 -8.57 -8.60
N GLY A 335 -14.44 -7.42 -8.17
CA GLY A 335 -14.18 -7.16 -6.76
C GLY A 335 -14.40 -5.72 -6.39
N ASP A 336 -15.29 -5.46 -5.45
CA ASP A 336 -15.46 -4.15 -4.83
C ASP A 336 -14.47 -3.99 -3.68
N PHE A 337 -13.21 -3.69 -4.03
CA PHE A 337 -12.10 -3.59 -3.08
C PHE A 337 -11.40 -2.25 -3.21
N GLN A 338 -11.10 -1.63 -2.08
CA GLN A 338 -10.32 -0.41 -2.01
C GLN A 338 -9.15 -0.60 -1.05
N ARG A 339 -7.93 -0.33 -1.53
CA ARG A 339 -6.73 -0.38 -0.71
C ARG A 339 -6.82 0.64 0.43
N ILE A 340 -6.55 0.22 1.66
CA ILE A 340 -6.59 1.10 2.82
C ILE A 340 -5.34 1.98 2.86
N GLN A 341 -5.57 3.29 2.87
CA GLN A 341 -4.54 4.32 3.02
C GLN A 341 -4.83 5.11 4.30
N LEU A 342 -3.84 5.23 5.17
CA LEU A 342 -3.92 6.08 6.37
C LEU A 342 -3.75 7.56 6.02
N ASP A 343 -4.18 8.45 6.93
CA ASP A 343 -3.99 9.91 6.79
C ASP A 343 -2.51 10.31 6.66
N SER A 344 -1.60 9.49 7.20
CA SER A 344 -0.14 9.63 7.01
C SER A 344 0.32 9.40 5.57
N GLY A 345 -0.55 8.92 4.68
CA GLY A 345 -0.22 8.45 3.34
C GLY A 345 0.29 7.01 3.27
N THR A 346 0.40 6.32 4.42
CA THR A 346 0.86 4.93 4.49
C THR A 346 -0.20 3.99 3.89
N ILE A 347 0.22 3.17 2.93
CA ILE A 347 -0.61 2.12 2.34
C ILE A 347 -0.48 0.86 3.18
N LEU A 348 -1.61 0.30 3.62
CA LEU A 348 -1.64 -0.93 4.42
C LEU A 348 -1.76 -2.17 3.54
N ASN A 349 -1.29 -3.31 4.04
CA ASN A 349 -1.55 -4.64 3.46
C ASN A 349 -2.98 -5.10 3.74
N ALA A 350 -3.95 -4.22 3.47
CA ALA A 350 -5.36 -4.43 3.70
C ALA A 350 -6.26 -3.70 2.69
N HIS A 351 -7.44 -4.24 2.46
CA HIS A 351 -8.48 -3.70 1.62
C HIS A 351 -9.81 -3.59 2.39
N LEU A 352 -10.58 -2.56 2.07
CA LEU A 352 -11.97 -2.45 2.48
C LEU A 352 -12.85 -3.01 1.35
N SER A 353 -13.76 -3.91 1.68
CA SER A 353 -14.77 -4.39 0.73
C SER A 353 -15.95 -3.41 0.64
N GLY A 354 -16.76 -3.54 -0.41
CA GLY A 354 -18.02 -2.79 -0.55
C GLY A 354 -19.02 -2.91 0.61
N THR A 355 -18.89 -3.94 1.45
CA THR A 355 -19.74 -4.10 2.65
C THR A 355 -19.12 -3.51 3.91
N GLY A 356 -17.91 -2.91 3.81
CA GLY A 356 -17.14 -2.40 4.94
C GLY A 356 -16.28 -3.46 5.65
N GLU A 357 -16.16 -4.68 5.13
CA GLU A 357 -15.29 -5.70 5.70
C GLU A 357 -13.81 -5.38 5.39
N THR A 358 -12.93 -5.54 6.38
CA THR A 358 -11.48 -5.35 6.18
C THR A 358 -10.82 -6.70 5.90
N ILE A 359 -10.19 -6.83 4.74
CA ILE A 359 -9.41 -8.00 4.32
C ILE A 359 -7.93 -7.65 4.45
N SER A 360 -7.20 -8.32 5.33
CA SER A 360 -5.76 -8.09 5.53
C SER A 360 -4.95 -9.36 5.21
N THR A 361 -3.81 -9.21 4.55
CA THR A 361 -2.94 -10.35 4.20
C THR A 361 -1.54 -9.88 3.84
N GLU A 362 -0.53 -10.66 4.25
CA GLU A 362 0.87 -10.45 3.84
C GLU A 362 1.20 -11.13 2.50
N ASN A 363 0.25 -11.85 1.90
CA ASN A 363 0.47 -12.50 0.60
C ASN A 363 0.38 -11.46 -0.53
N SER A 364 1.54 -11.11 -1.09
CA SER A 364 1.65 -10.11 -2.17
C SER A 364 0.82 -10.43 -3.42
N LEU A 365 0.59 -11.71 -3.74
CA LEU A 365 -0.21 -12.11 -4.89
C LEU A 365 -1.69 -11.83 -4.64
N VAL A 366 -2.20 -12.18 -3.45
CA VAL A 366 -3.58 -11.88 -3.05
C VAL A 366 -3.80 -10.37 -3.02
N LEU A 367 -2.86 -9.62 -2.43
CA LEU A 367 -2.91 -8.15 -2.43
C LEU A 367 -3.01 -7.58 -3.85
N GLY A 368 -2.19 -8.07 -4.78
CA GLY A 368 -2.22 -7.64 -6.18
C GLY A 368 -3.51 -8.03 -6.91
N MET A 369 -4.10 -9.18 -6.61
CA MET A 369 -5.39 -9.59 -7.17
C MET A 369 -6.52 -8.68 -6.71
N LEU A 370 -6.58 -8.36 -5.41
CA LEU A 370 -7.59 -7.46 -4.86
C LEU A 370 -7.45 -6.03 -5.44
N ASP A 371 -6.22 -5.56 -5.64
CA ASP A 371 -5.98 -4.27 -6.32
C ASP A 371 -6.55 -4.25 -7.73
N ILE A 372 -6.18 -5.25 -8.55
CA ILE A 372 -6.58 -5.32 -9.95
C ILE A 372 -8.09 -5.47 -10.10
N LEU A 373 -8.74 -6.23 -9.21
CA LEU A 373 -10.20 -6.34 -9.18
C LEU A 373 -10.87 -5.01 -8.81
N GLY A 374 -10.37 -4.30 -7.79
CA GLY A 374 -10.88 -2.98 -7.39
C GLY A 374 -10.65 -1.89 -8.45
N GLU A 375 -9.51 -1.95 -9.15
CA GLU A 375 -9.23 -1.08 -10.29
C GLU A 375 -10.16 -1.34 -11.48
N ALA A 376 -10.59 -2.59 -11.70
CA ALA A 376 -11.53 -2.96 -12.76
C ALA A 376 -13.00 -2.64 -12.41
N TRP A 377 -13.35 -2.65 -11.12
CA TRP A 377 -14.72 -2.50 -10.62
C TRP A 377 -15.47 -1.30 -11.23
N PRO A 378 -16.76 -1.41 -11.61
CA PRO A 378 -17.63 -2.59 -11.51
C PRO A 378 -17.47 -3.60 -12.66
N ASN A 379 -16.44 -3.47 -13.49
CA ASN A 379 -16.18 -4.45 -14.54
C ASN A 379 -15.59 -5.75 -13.98
N SER A 380 -15.71 -6.84 -14.73
CA SER A 380 -15.07 -8.12 -14.41
C SER A 380 -13.83 -8.38 -15.27
N LEU A 381 -12.91 -9.18 -14.75
CA LEU A 381 -11.73 -9.71 -15.42
C LEU A 381 -11.81 -11.23 -15.52
N THR A 382 -11.44 -11.78 -16.66
CA THR A 382 -11.25 -13.23 -16.81
C THR A 382 -10.09 -13.73 -15.95
N PHE A 383 -10.04 -15.03 -15.69
CA PHE A 383 -8.89 -15.64 -15.03
C PHE A 383 -7.56 -15.34 -15.74
N ASP A 384 -7.53 -15.40 -17.08
CA ASP A 384 -6.33 -15.08 -17.84
C ASP A 384 -5.90 -13.61 -17.69
N GLU A 385 -6.85 -12.68 -17.57
CA GLU A 385 -6.56 -11.29 -17.28
C GLU A 385 -6.01 -11.08 -15.87
N LEU A 386 -6.52 -11.81 -14.87
CA LEU A 386 -5.95 -11.81 -13.53
C LEU A 386 -4.53 -12.37 -13.53
N VAL A 387 -4.30 -13.49 -14.21
CA VAL A 387 -2.97 -14.11 -14.36
C VAL A 387 -2.00 -13.15 -15.03
N PHE A 388 -2.42 -12.44 -16.09
CA PHE A 388 -1.58 -11.47 -16.77
C PHE A 388 -1.23 -10.27 -15.87
N ASN A 389 -2.23 -9.61 -15.28
CA ASN A 389 -2.02 -8.35 -14.56
C ASN A 389 -1.38 -8.51 -13.17
N THR A 390 -1.26 -9.74 -12.66
CA THR A 390 -0.61 -10.03 -11.36
C THR A 390 0.83 -10.52 -11.49
N GLN A 391 1.35 -10.65 -12.71
CA GLN A 391 2.76 -11.00 -12.93
C GLN A 391 3.71 -9.88 -12.49
N LEU A 392 4.90 -10.28 -12.06
CA LEU A 392 5.97 -9.37 -11.65
C LEU A 392 7.15 -9.51 -12.62
N PRO A 393 7.31 -8.58 -13.60
CA PRO A 393 8.43 -8.61 -14.54
C PRO A 393 9.81 -8.62 -13.86
N ASP A 394 9.92 -7.96 -12.71
CA ASP A 394 11.13 -7.86 -11.87
C ASP A 394 11.42 -9.12 -11.05
N LYS A 395 10.44 -10.02 -10.91
CA LYS A 395 10.57 -11.27 -10.17
C LYS A 395 9.65 -12.34 -10.79
N PRO A 396 9.99 -12.87 -11.98
CA PRO A 396 9.19 -13.90 -12.63
C PRO A 396 9.05 -15.11 -11.70
N MET A 397 7.81 -15.55 -11.47
CA MET A 397 7.54 -16.71 -10.62
C MET A 397 7.23 -17.92 -11.51
N PRO A 398 7.85 -19.09 -11.28
CA PRO A 398 7.44 -20.32 -11.93
C PRO A 398 6.01 -20.66 -11.49
N ASP A 399 5.26 -21.26 -12.42
CA ASP A 399 3.87 -21.71 -12.22
C ASP A 399 2.94 -20.59 -11.73
N HIS A 400 3.14 -19.36 -12.21
CA HIS A 400 2.36 -18.18 -11.79
C HIS A 400 0.85 -18.38 -11.97
N ARG A 401 0.43 -19.03 -13.06
CA ARG A 401 -0.98 -19.38 -13.30
C ARG A 401 -1.55 -20.22 -12.16
N ASP A 402 -0.84 -21.26 -11.74
CA ASP A 402 -1.29 -22.16 -10.68
C ASP A 402 -1.32 -21.47 -9.33
N ARG A 403 -0.36 -20.57 -9.07
CA ARG A 403 -0.34 -19.73 -7.87
C ARG A 403 -1.53 -18.76 -7.81
N VAL A 404 -1.92 -18.17 -8.94
CA VAL A 404 -3.11 -17.30 -9.03
C VAL A 404 -4.37 -18.13 -8.78
N LEU A 405 -4.46 -19.33 -9.35
CA LEU A 405 -5.58 -20.23 -9.10
C LEU A 405 -5.65 -20.63 -7.62
N ASP A 406 -4.54 -21.00 -6.98
CA ASP A 406 -4.47 -21.31 -5.54
C ASP A 406 -4.90 -20.12 -4.67
N ALA A 407 -4.45 -18.92 -5.02
CA ALA A 407 -4.88 -17.69 -4.34
C ALA A 407 -6.39 -17.43 -4.50
N LEU A 408 -6.95 -17.63 -5.70
CA LEU A 408 -8.39 -17.54 -5.94
C LEU A 408 -9.17 -18.58 -5.14
N LYS A 409 -8.68 -19.83 -5.08
CA LYS A 409 -9.29 -20.90 -4.27
C LYS A 409 -9.39 -20.47 -2.81
N LYS A 410 -8.31 -19.94 -2.25
CA LYS A 410 -8.28 -19.46 -0.85
C LYS A 410 -9.26 -18.31 -0.63
N LEU A 411 -9.31 -17.32 -1.53
CA LEU A 411 -10.28 -16.22 -1.45
C LEU A 411 -11.73 -16.71 -1.53
N PHE A 412 -12.01 -17.62 -2.47
CA PHE A 412 -13.32 -18.24 -2.64
C PHE A 412 -13.74 -19.02 -1.41
N ILE A 413 -12.87 -19.90 -0.89
CA ILE A 413 -13.11 -20.69 0.33
C ILE A 413 -13.37 -19.78 1.52
N LYS A 414 -12.68 -18.64 1.64
CA LYS A 414 -12.92 -17.69 2.73
C LYS A 414 -14.28 -17.00 2.63
N GLY A 415 -14.93 -16.97 1.46
CA GLY A 415 -16.24 -16.34 1.29
C GLY A 415 -16.18 -14.82 1.49
N CYS A 416 -15.06 -14.19 1.10
CA CYS A 416 -14.83 -12.76 1.28
C CYS A 416 -15.96 -11.93 0.67
N SER A 417 -16.52 -10.98 1.43
CA SER A 417 -17.50 -10.06 0.87
C SER A 417 -16.85 -9.15 -0.18
N GLY A 418 -17.64 -8.68 -1.15
CA GLY A 418 -17.10 -7.87 -2.24
C GLY A 418 -16.51 -8.67 -3.41
N LEU A 419 -16.35 -9.99 -3.30
CA LEU A 419 -15.89 -10.85 -4.40
C LEU A 419 -17.07 -11.43 -5.18
N TYR A 420 -17.13 -11.16 -6.49
CA TYR A 420 -18.17 -11.66 -7.39
C TYR A 420 -17.58 -12.48 -8.52
N PHE A 421 -18.35 -13.44 -9.00
CA PHE A 421 -17.96 -14.29 -10.11
C PHE A 421 -19.17 -14.62 -10.98
N ARG A 422 -18.94 -14.83 -12.26
CA ARG A 422 -19.94 -15.35 -13.20
C ARG A 422 -19.28 -16.06 -14.37
N LEU A 423 -20.07 -16.83 -15.12
CA LEU A 423 -19.70 -17.29 -16.45
C LEU A 423 -19.92 -16.18 -17.49
N GLY A 424 -18.96 -16.04 -18.40
CA GLY A 424 -18.98 -15.04 -19.47
C GLY A 424 -18.83 -13.58 -19.00
N ASP A 425 -19.18 -12.65 -19.88
CA ASP A 425 -19.00 -11.22 -19.66
C ASP A 425 -20.12 -10.60 -18.80
N CYS A 426 -19.75 -9.74 -17.85
CA CYS A 426 -20.72 -8.97 -17.07
C CYS A 426 -21.39 -7.86 -17.90
N PHE A 427 -22.48 -7.29 -17.38
CA PHE A 427 -23.19 -6.18 -18.04
C PHE A 427 -22.26 -5.00 -18.33
N TYR A 428 -21.43 -4.61 -17.37
CA TYR A 428 -20.52 -3.46 -17.50
C TYR A 428 -19.51 -3.66 -18.63
N ARG A 429 -19.04 -4.89 -18.86
CA ARG A 429 -18.12 -5.21 -19.95
C ARG A 429 -18.77 -5.11 -21.33
N ARG A 430 -20.05 -5.51 -21.44
CA ARG A 430 -20.83 -5.49 -22.68
C ARG A 430 -21.44 -4.11 -23.00
N SER A 431 -21.38 -3.16 -22.08
CA SER A 431 -21.99 -1.84 -22.24
C SER A 431 -21.45 -1.13 -23.48
N VAL A 432 -22.36 -0.75 -24.38
CA VAL A 432 -22.09 0.04 -25.58
C VAL A 432 -22.42 1.52 -25.41
N CYS A 433 -22.71 1.97 -24.19
CA CYS A 433 -23.14 3.33 -23.91
C CYS A 433 -22.05 4.35 -24.29
N GLU A 434 -22.37 5.21 -25.26
CA GLU A 434 -21.47 6.26 -25.77
C GLU A 434 -21.29 7.44 -24.79
N LYS A 435 -22.13 7.51 -23.76
CA LYS A 435 -22.06 8.46 -22.65
C LYS A 435 -22.10 7.69 -21.32
N ILE A 436 -21.49 8.26 -20.28
CA ILE A 436 -21.65 7.71 -18.94
C ILE A 436 -23.11 7.90 -18.58
N SER A 437 -23.74 6.82 -18.16
CA SER A 437 -25.15 6.81 -17.83
C SER A 437 -25.33 6.10 -16.49
N ILE A 438 -26.29 6.60 -15.72
CA ILE A 438 -26.83 5.86 -14.59
C ILE A 438 -27.47 4.56 -15.10
N LEU A 439 -27.45 3.49 -14.29
CA LEU A 439 -28.28 2.33 -14.60
C LEU A 439 -29.76 2.75 -14.65
N SER A 440 -30.47 2.28 -15.68
CA SER A 440 -31.88 2.59 -15.89
C SER A 440 -32.70 2.27 -14.63
N GLY A 441 -33.57 3.21 -14.25
CA GLY A 441 -34.46 3.06 -13.10
C GLY A 441 -33.90 3.46 -11.74
N LEU A 442 -32.61 3.77 -11.57
CA LEU A 442 -32.08 4.20 -10.27
C LEU A 442 -32.44 5.66 -9.90
N ALA A 443 -32.43 6.58 -10.86
CA ALA A 443 -32.64 8.01 -10.61
C ALA A 443 -34.11 8.37 -10.28
N GLU A 444 -35.04 7.55 -10.77
CA GLU A 444 -36.47 7.83 -10.80
C GLU A 444 -37.22 7.16 -9.64
N THR A 445 -36.66 6.09 -9.08
CA THR A 445 -37.35 5.19 -8.16
C THR A 445 -36.85 5.31 -6.72
N GLY A 446 -35.59 5.72 -6.53
CA GLY A 446 -34.94 5.71 -5.21
C GLY A 446 -34.56 4.31 -4.71
N PHE A 447 -34.88 3.25 -5.46
CA PHE A 447 -34.45 1.87 -5.20
C PHE A 447 -33.01 1.69 -5.69
N GLY A 448 -32.05 1.62 -4.78
CA GLY A 448 -30.63 1.57 -5.12
C GLY A 448 -30.10 0.14 -5.26
N PHE A 449 -29.54 -0.19 -6.42
CA PHE A 449 -28.89 -1.47 -6.70
C PHE A 449 -27.78 -1.33 -7.77
N ASN A 450 -27.00 -2.40 -7.97
CA ASN A 450 -26.07 -2.55 -9.08
C ASN A 450 -26.32 -3.86 -9.86
N PHE A 451 -25.67 -4.04 -11.02
CA PHE A 451 -25.83 -5.24 -11.85
C PHE A 451 -24.95 -6.43 -11.45
N TRP A 452 -24.26 -6.33 -10.32
CA TRP A 452 -23.80 -7.48 -9.54
C TRP A 452 -24.87 -7.94 -8.52
N HIS A 453 -26.10 -7.44 -8.68
CA HIS A 453 -27.29 -7.81 -7.92
C HIS A 453 -27.21 -7.45 -6.43
N GLN A 454 -26.46 -6.38 -6.13
CA GLN A 454 -26.31 -5.86 -4.77
C GLN A 454 -27.24 -4.69 -4.50
N PRO A 455 -27.74 -4.55 -3.26
CA PRO A 455 -28.33 -3.30 -2.80
C PRO A 455 -27.26 -2.20 -2.69
N VAL A 456 -27.61 -0.99 -3.09
CA VAL A 456 -26.74 0.19 -3.03
C VAL A 456 -27.46 1.31 -2.30
N HIS A 457 -26.80 1.94 -1.34
CA HIS A 457 -27.33 3.13 -0.69
C HIS A 457 -26.81 4.40 -1.38
N LEU A 458 -27.71 5.31 -1.73
CA LEU A 458 -27.40 6.60 -2.35
C LEU A 458 -27.88 7.74 -1.43
N SER A 459 -26.98 8.68 -1.13
CA SER A 459 -27.32 9.93 -0.44
C SER A 459 -28.17 10.84 -1.33
N ASP A 460 -28.82 11.84 -0.74
CA ASP A 460 -29.64 12.78 -1.53
C ASP A 460 -28.79 13.65 -2.46
N GLU A 461 -27.56 13.96 -2.06
CA GLU A 461 -26.57 14.62 -2.92
C GLU A 461 -26.22 13.74 -4.14
N GLU A 462 -25.92 12.46 -3.92
CA GLU A 462 -25.61 11.51 -4.99
C GLU A 462 -26.78 11.33 -5.96
N LYS A 463 -28.02 11.23 -5.45
CA LYS A 463 -29.23 11.19 -6.29
C LYS A 463 -29.37 12.46 -7.13
N ALA A 464 -29.07 13.63 -6.57
CA ALA A 464 -29.15 14.90 -7.30
C ALA A 464 -28.09 14.99 -8.40
N ILE A 465 -26.86 14.51 -8.15
CA ILE A 465 -25.78 14.44 -9.15
C ILE A 465 -26.20 13.50 -10.29
N LEU A 466 -26.72 12.33 -9.96
CA LEU A 466 -27.16 11.32 -10.93
C LEU A 466 -28.31 11.82 -11.82
N LYS A 467 -29.30 12.54 -11.27
CA LYS A 467 -30.41 13.14 -12.04
C LYS A 467 -29.92 14.19 -13.05
N ASN A 468 -28.83 14.89 -12.74
CA ASN A 468 -28.28 15.97 -13.57
C ASN A 468 -27.15 15.52 -14.50
N LEU A 469 -26.77 14.23 -14.49
CA LEU A 469 -25.65 13.71 -15.29
C LEU A 469 -25.81 13.99 -16.80
N GLY A 470 -27.04 14.09 -17.31
CA GLY A 470 -27.33 14.41 -18.71
C GLY A 470 -27.20 15.91 -19.08
N ASN A 471 -27.16 16.82 -18.10
CA ASN A 471 -27.12 18.27 -18.32
C ASN A 471 -25.67 18.77 -18.41
N ASN A 472 -25.29 19.33 -19.57
CA ASN A 472 -23.91 19.62 -19.96
C ASN A 472 -23.17 20.70 -19.13
N GLU A 473 -23.83 21.42 -18.21
CA GLU A 473 -23.21 22.58 -17.53
C GLU A 473 -22.36 22.21 -16.29
N GLN A 474 -22.61 21.07 -15.63
CA GLN A 474 -21.91 20.67 -14.39
C GLN A 474 -20.54 20.00 -14.59
N TYR A 475 -20.13 19.70 -15.83
CA TYR A 475 -18.85 19.05 -16.15
C TYR A 475 -17.59 19.92 -15.92
N ARG A 476 -17.69 21.02 -15.15
CA ARG A 476 -16.61 21.99 -14.95
C ARG A 476 -16.11 22.11 -13.52
N GLU A 477 -16.79 21.55 -12.52
CA GLU A 477 -16.36 21.64 -11.12
C GLU A 477 -15.57 20.40 -10.68
N PRO A 478 -14.42 20.56 -10.00
CA PRO A 478 -13.59 19.44 -9.53
C PRO A 478 -14.34 18.40 -8.69
N ASP A 479 -15.17 18.87 -7.77
CA ASP A 479 -15.98 18.04 -6.88
C ASP A 479 -16.86 17.03 -7.61
N PHE A 480 -17.43 17.43 -8.75
CA PHE A 480 -18.29 16.56 -9.55
C PHE A 480 -17.55 15.28 -9.97
N TYR A 481 -16.29 15.39 -10.37
CA TYR A 481 -15.49 14.24 -10.82
C TYR A 481 -15.12 13.28 -9.68
N VAL A 482 -14.89 13.81 -8.48
CA VAL A 482 -14.62 13.00 -7.29
C VAL A 482 -15.87 12.19 -6.93
N LYS A 483 -17.03 12.85 -6.80
CA LYS A 483 -18.31 12.18 -6.53
C LYS A 483 -18.67 11.16 -7.63
N LEU A 484 -18.35 11.44 -8.88
CA LEU A 484 -18.60 10.51 -9.98
C LEU A 484 -17.76 9.23 -9.88
N PHE A 485 -16.54 9.32 -9.34
CA PHE A 485 -15.71 8.15 -9.07
C PHE A 485 -16.22 7.35 -7.85
N GLU A 486 -16.76 8.02 -6.83
CA GLU A 486 -17.46 7.34 -5.72
C GLU A 486 -18.71 6.59 -6.22
N LEU A 487 -19.49 7.20 -7.10
CA LEU A 487 -20.64 6.57 -7.77
C LEU A 487 -20.23 5.39 -8.67
N ARG A 488 -19.07 5.47 -9.33
CA ARG A 488 -18.46 4.32 -10.03
C ARG A 488 -18.20 3.19 -9.03
N ASN A 489 -17.62 3.49 -7.87
CA ASN A 489 -17.31 2.49 -6.85
C ASN A 489 -18.59 1.88 -6.23
N LYS A 490 -19.74 2.55 -6.31
CA LYS A 490 -21.05 1.94 -5.98
C LYS A 490 -21.63 1.04 -7.09
N GLY A 491 -21.00 1.01 -8.27
CA GLY A 491 -21.45 0.22 -9.41
C GLY A 491 -22.71 0.76 -10.10
N VAL A 492 -23.12 2.00 -9.83
CA VAL A 492 -24.38 2.57 -10.37
C VAL A 492 -24.23 3.29 -11.71
N LEU A 493 -23.03 3.25 -12.29
CA LEU A 493 -22.70 3.88 -13.56
C LEU A 493 -22.27 2.83 -14.58
N CYS A 494 -22.69 3.01 -15.83
CA CYS A 494 -22.23 2.22 -16.96
C CYS A 494 -21.75 3.11 -18.11
N GLY A 495 -20.88 2.56 -18.95
CA GLY A 495 -20.28 3.25 -20.08
C GLY A 495 -19.33 2.31 -20.83
N ALA A 496 -19.23 2.47 -22.15
CA ALA A 496 -18.20 1.77 -22.91
C ALA A 496 -16.78 2.20 -22.45
N PRO A 497 -15.73 1.37 -22.61
CA PRO A 497 -14.37 1.71 -22.18
C PRO A 497 -13.88 3.07 -22.68
N ARG A 498 -14.15 3.42 -23.94
CA ARG A 498 -13.79 4.73 -24.52
C ARG A 498 -14.47 5.91 -23.82
N THR A 499 -15.68 5.70 -23.32
CA THR A 499 -16.46 6.72 -22.63
C THR A 499 -15.88 6.97 -21.24
N TRP A 500 -15.54 5.89 -20.52
CA TRP A 500 -14.80 5.98 -19.26
C TRP A 500 -13.47 6.70 -19.45
N LEU A 501 -12.70 6.36 -20.48
CA LEU A 501 -11.42 7.01 -20.75
C LEU A 501 -11.58 8.52 -20.99
N LYS A 502 -12.58 8.95 -21.78
CA LYS A 502 -12.86 10.38 -22.00
C LYS A 502 -13.26 11.10 -20.71
N LEU A 503 -14.07 10.47 -19.87
CA LEU A 503 -14.45 11.03 -18.58
C LEU A 503 -13.20 11.17 -17.68
N MET A 504 -12.41 10.11 -17.61
CA MET A 504 -11.21 10.06 -16.79
C MET A 504 -10.15 11.07 -17.22
N GLN A 505 -9.98 11.26 -18.53
CA GLN A 505 -9.15 12.32 -19.10
C GLN A 505 -9.58 13.72 -18.67
N LYS A 506 -10.87 13.98 -18.53
CA LYS A 506 -11.37 15.28 -18.05
C LYS A 506 -11.24 15.41 -16.54
N ALA A 507 -11.54 14.36 -15.80
CA ALA A 507 -11.45 14.36 -14.34
C ALA A 507 -10.05 14.65 -13.83
N ILE A 508 -9.05 14.01 -14.45
CA ILE A 508 -7.69 13.97 -13.90
C ILE A 508 -7.00 15.35 -13.81
N ILE A 509 -7.40 16.33 -14.64
CA ILE A 509 -6.86 17.71 -14.55
C ILE A 509 -7.45 18.51 -13.39
N HIS A 510 -8.57 18.06 -12.83
CA HIS A 510 -9.25 18.69 -11.71
C HIS A 510 -8.93 18.02 -10.37
N LEU A 511 -8.27 16.86 -10.38
CA LEU A 511 -7.85 16.16 -9.18
C LEU A 511 -6.65 16.85 -8.54
N ASP A 512 -6.65 16.88 -7.21
CA ASP A 512 -5.45 17.19 -6.45
C ASP A 512 -4.36 16.14 -6.71
N ALA A 513 -3.10 16.57 -6.60
CA ALA A 513 -1.95 15.75 -6.99
C ALA A 513 -1.85 14.43 -6.21
N ASP A 514 -2.37 14.38 -4.99
CA ASP A 514 -2.43 13.20 -4.12
C ASP A 514 -3.49 12.17 -4.55
N LYS A 515 -4.53 12.58 -5.29
CA LYS A 515 -5.58 11.70 -5.81
C LYS A 515 -5.27 11.12 -7.19
N ILE A 516 -4.36 11.75 -7.95
CA ILE A 516 -3.92 11.27 -9.27
C ILE A 516 -3.40 9.81 -9.26
N PRO A 517 -2.58 9.36 -8.27
CA PRO A 517 -2.01 8.02 -8.28
C PRO A 517 -3.01 6.87 -8.31
N SER A 518 -4.08 6.94 -7.51
CA SER A 518 -5.13 5.91 -7.50
C SER A 518 -5.94 5.94 -8.79
N TYR A 519 -6.26 7.13 -9.28
CA TYR A 519 -7.02 7.33 -10.51
C TYR A 519 -6.32 6.77 -11.75
N ILE A 520 -5.00 6.98 -11.84
CA ILE A 520 -4.17 6.49 -12.94
C ILE A 520 -4.17 4.96 -13.04
N GLN A 521 -4.32 4.23 -11.93
CA GLN A 521 -4.35 2.76 -11.98
C GLN A 521 -5.54 2.25 -12.79
N SER A 522 -6.75 2.70 -12.44
CA SER A 522 -7.97 2.35 -13.17
C SER A 522 -7.94 2.89 -14.60
N PHE A 523 -7.42 4.10 -14.82
CA PHE A 523 -7.29 4.67 -16.15
C PHE A 523 -6.41 3.80 -17.06
N PHE A 524 -5.26 3.36 -16.56
CA PHE A 524 -4.33 2.52 -17.29
C PHE A 524 -4.96 1.17 -17.62
N LEU A 525 -5.65 0.54 -16.66
CA LEU A 525 -6.33 -0.75 -16.87
C LEU A 525 -7.44 -0.64 -17.92
N ILE A 526 -8.25 0.41 -17.89
CA ILE A 526 -9.31 0.63 -18.90
C ILE A 526 -8.70 0.99 -20.26
N ALA A 527 -7.55 1.65 -20.30
CA ALA A 527 -6.89 2.04 -21.56
C ALA A 527 -6.27 0.84 -22.28
N PHE A 528 -5.84 -0.17 -21.53
CA PHE A 528 -5.17 -1.38 -22.03
C PHE A 528 -5.86 -2.65 -21.50
N GLY A 529 -6.65 -3.31 -22.34
CA GLY A 529 -7.26 -4.60 -22.01
C GLY A 529 -7.24 -5.58 -23.17
N THR A 530 -7.89 -6.73 -22.99
CA THR A 530 -7.96 -7.76 -24.02
C THR A 530 -8.91 -7.32 -25.13
N ASP A 531 -8.42 -7.32 -26.37
CA ASP A 531 -9.28 -7.22 -27.54
C ASP A 531 -10.11 -8.51 -27.74
N ASN A 532 -11.02 -8.50 -28.72
CA ASN A 532 -11.90 -9.63 -29.02
C ASN A 532 -11.15 -10.92 -29.42
N ASN A 533 -9.83 -10.87 -29.65
CA ASN A 533 -8.99 -12.04 -29.94
C ASN A 533 -8.14 -12.48 -28.73
N GLY A 534 -8.42 -11.94 -27.54
CA GLY A 534 -7.68 -12.23 -26.31
C GLY A 534 -6.29 -11.60 -26.25
N LYS A 535 -5.94 -10.68 -27.16
CA LYS A 535 -4.65 -9.97 -27.12
C LYS A 535 -4.77 -8.70 -26.30
N PHE A 536 -3.81 -8.48 -25.41
CA PHE A 536 -3.72 -7.21 -24.68
C PHE A 536 -3.29 -6.08 -25.61
N ASN A 537 -4.21 -5.16 -25.89
CA ASN A 537 -4.01 -4.04 -26.79
C ASN A 537 -4.60 -2.75 -26.20
N ALA A 538 -4.08 -1.61 -26.65
CA ALA A 538 -4.69 -0.33 -26.32
C ALA A 538 -6.07 -0.21 -27.00
N PHE A 539 -7.15 -0.02 -26.24
CA PHE A 539 -8.47 0.25 -26.81
C PHE A 539 -8.55 1.61 -27.51
N LEU A 540 -7.64 2.50 -27.12
CA LEU A 540 -7.37 3.76 -27.78
C LEU A 540 -6.28 3.54 -28.82
N ASN A 541 -6.69 3.21 -30.05
CA ASN A 541 -5.91 3.57 -31.23
C ASN A 541 -6.01 5.09 -31.38
N PHE A 542 -5.23 5.83 -30.59
CA PHE A 542 -4.82 7.14 -31.07
C PHE A 542 -4.02 6.84 -32.32
N LYS A 543 -4.62 7.07 -33.49
CA LYS A 543 -3.80 7.37 -34.65
C LYS A 543 -2.74 8.33 -34.13
N ASN A 544 -1.47 8.04 -34.39
CA ASN A 544 -0.42 9.04 -34.51
C ASN A 544 -0.94 10.08 -35.52
N ASN A 545 -1.96 10.84 -35.15
CA ASN A 545 -2.51 11.94 -35.90
C ASN A 545 -1.42 12.98 -35.75
N GLN A 546 -0.46 12.78 -36.64
CA GLN A 546 0.44 13.70 -37.27
C GLN A 546 1.06 14.67 -36.30
N ARG A 547 2.39 14.69 -36.31
CA ARG A 547 3.18 15.92 -36.30
C ARG A 547 2.33 17.14 -36.72
N THR A 548 1.59 17.75 -35.79
CA THR A 548 0.95 19.03 -35.99
C THR A 548 2.07 19.99 -35.70
N ASN A 549 2.88 20.21 -36.74
CA ASN A 549 4.02 21.11 -36.68
C ASN A 549 3.58 22.47 -36.16
N SER A 550 3.91 22.71 -34.90
CA SER A 550 4.10 24.02 -34.31
C SER A 550 5.17 23.85 -33.25
N TYR A 551 6.41 23.68 -33.71
CA TYR A 551 7.56 23.82 -32.83
C TYR A 551 7.72 25.32 -32.56
N LEU A 552 7.81 25.69 -31.28
CA LEU A 552 8.34 26.99 -30.90
C LEU A 552 9.68 27.19 -31.62
N ASP A 553 10.02 28.44 -31.90
CA ASP A 553 11.35 28.78 -32.42
C ASP A 553 12.43 28.13 -31.54
N ARG A 554 13.45 27.57 -32.18
CA ARG A 554 14.54 26.84 -31.50
C ARG A 554 15.19 27.72 -30.42
N GLY A 555 15.28 29.04 -30.66
CA GLY A 555 15.81 30.00 -29.70
C GLY A 555 14.99 30.13 -28.41
N VAL A 556 13.73 29.70 -28.36
CA VAL A 556 12.92 29.64 -27.13
C VAL A 556 13.38 28.50 -26.24
N TYR A 557 13.58 27.31 -26.81
CA TYR A 557 14.11 26.14 -26.08
C TYR A 557 15.51 26.43 -25.55
N GLU A 558 16.40 26.94 -26.41
CA GLU A 558 17.78 27.27 -26.04
C GLU A 558 17.86 28.32 -24.91
N LYS A 559 16.93 29.28 -24.86
CA LYS A 559 16.85 30.25 -23.75
C LYS A 559 16.43 29.61 -22.43
N ILE A 560 15.49 28.65 -22.45
CA ILE A 560 15.05 27.96 -21.24
C ILE A 560 16.14 26.99 -20.76
N ASP A 561 16.75 26.24 -21.68
CA ASP A 561 17.89 25.37 -21.36
C ASP A 561 19.05 26.19 -20.78
N TYR A 562 19.32 27.39 -21.32
CA TYR A 562 20.31 28.30 -20.75
C TYR A 562 19.99 28.73 -19.31
N LEU A 563 18.72 29.00 -18.97
CA LEU A 563 18.31 29.32 -17.60
C LEU A 563 18.50 28.12 -16.66
N VAL A 564 18.18 26.91 -17.12
CA VAL A 564 18.41 25.68 -16.36
C VAL A 564 19.91 25.45 -16.14
N ASP A 565 20.74 25.62 -17.17
CA ASP A 565 22.19 25.50 -17.09
C ASP A 565 22.83 26.56 -16.18
N LYS A 566 22.19 27.73 -16.05
CA LYS A 566 22.57 28.79 -15.10
C LYS A 566 22.06 28.55 -13.67
N SER A 567 21.37 27.44 -13.41
CA SER A 567 20.75 27.15 -12.12
C SER A 567 19.70 28.19 -11.70
N GLU A 568 19.00 28.80 -12.66
CA GLU A 568 17.90 29.76 -12.44
C GLU A 568 16.54 29.08 -12.68
N PHE A 569 16.22 28.10 -11.84
CA PHE A 569 15.10 27.20 -12.01
C PHE A 569 13.74 27.89 -11.90
N GLU A 570 13.57 28.87 -11.02
CA GLU A 570 12.32 29.62 -10.89
C GLU A 570 12.03 30.43 -12.15
N LYS A 571 13.06 31.07 -12.72
CA LYS A 571 12.93 31.84 -13.96
C LYS A 571 12.60 30.92 -15.14
N ALA A 572 13.25 29.76 -15.22
CA ALA A 572 12.96 28.76 -16.25
C ALA A 572 11.49 28.29 -16.17
N ARG A 573 11.01 27.90 -14.98
CA ARG A 573 9.61 27.48 -14.78
C ARG A 573 8.62 28.59 -15.07
N LYS A 574 8.87 29.83 -14.64
CA LYS A 574 8.03 30.98 -14.97
C LYS A 574 7.91 31.18 -16.48
N ARG A 575 9.02 31.06 -17.21
CA ARG A 575 9.00 31.19 -18.67
C ARG A 575 8.22 30.08 -19.34
N VAL A 576 8.31 28.85 -18.83
CA VAL A 576 7.49 27.72 -19.28
C VAL A 576 5.99 27.97 -19.02
N GLN A 577 5.63 28.51 -17.85
CA GLN A 577 4.24 28.88 -17.54
C GLN A 577 3.68 29.94 -18.49
N GLU A 578 4.48 30.96 -18.86
CA GLU A 578 4.09 31.96 -19.86
C GLU A 578 3.83 31.34 -21.25
N ILE A 579 4.63 30.34 -21.63
CA ILE A 579 4.44 29.59 -22.88
C ILE A 579 3.15 28.76 -22.80
N ILE A 580 2.92 28.05 -21.70
CA ILE A 580 1.69 27.26 -21.50
C ILE A 580 0.45 28.18 -21.57
N ALA A 581 0.51 29.37 -20.99
CA ALA A 581 -0.57 30.36 -21.03
C ALA A 581 -0.81 30.90 -22.45
N SER A 582 0.23 30.99 -23.27
CA SER A 582 0.14 31.45 -24.67
C SER A 582 -0.38 30.37 -25.63
N TYR A 583 -0.18 29.09 -25.28
CA TYR A 583 -0.56 27.93 -26.09
C TYR A 583 -1.29 26.86 -25.26
N PRO A 584 -2.44 27.18 -24.64
CA PRO A 584 -3.09 26.32 -23.65
C PRO A 584 -3.53 24.97 -24.22
N ASP A 585 -3.94 24.94 -25.49
CA ASP A 585 -4.52 23.78 -26.19
C ASP A 585 -3.54 23.09 -27.17
N THR A 586 -2.25 23.44 -27.11
CA THR A 586 -1.22 22.88 -27.99
C THR A 586 -0.13 22.13 -27.19
N PRO A 587 -0.40 20.89 -26.75
CA PRO A 587 0.55 20.08 -25.97
C PRO A 587 1.95 19.97 -26.54
N SER A 588 2.09 19.90 -27.87
CA SER A 588 3.39 19.83 -28.53
C SER A 588 4.30 21.04 -28.24
N CYS A 589 3.74 22.21 -27.91
CA CYS A 589 4.50 23.41 -27.56
C CYS A 589 5.08 23.38 -26.15
N TRP A 590 4.51 22.59 -25.23
CA TRP A 590 4.90 22.64 -23.82
C TRP A 590 5.27 21.28 -23.20
N TYR A 591 4.84 20.14 -23.77
CA TYR A 591 5.22 18.80 -23.33
C TYR A 591 6.75 18.63 -23.19
N PRO A 592 7.60 19.11 -24.12
CA PRO A 592 9.05 18.97 -23.98
C PRO A 592 9.62 19.61 -22.71
N PHE A 593 8.92 20.59 -22.13
CA PHE A 593 9.33 21.27 -20.90
C PHE A 593 9.02 20.49 -19.62
N ILE A 594 8.40 19.30 -19.68
CA ILE A 594 8.35 18.37 -18.54
C ILE A 594 9.76 18.16 -17.96
N ASN A 595 10.77 18.05 -18.83
CA ASN A 595 12.17 17.91 -18.40
C ASN A 595 12.69 19.11 -17.59
N VAL A 596 12.17 20.32 -17.80
CA VAL A 596 12.51 21.50 -17.00
C VAL A 596 12.00 21.33 -15.58
N TYR A 597 10.75 20.87 -15.42
CA TYR A 597 10.17 20.56 -14.12
C TYR A 597 10.91 19.42 -13.41
N LEU A 598 11.22 18.33 -14.13
CA LEU A 598 11.98 17.21 -13.59
C LEU A 598 13.40 17.61 -13.16
N LYS A 599 14.14 18.38 -13.97
CA LYS A 599 15.49 18.88 -13.64
C LYS A 599 15.49 19.87 -12.48
N SER A 600 14.39 20.59 -12.30
CA SER A 600 14.24 21.59 -11.24
C SER A 600 13.50 21.07 -10.00
N ASN A 601 13.37 19.74 -9.88
CA ASN A 601 12.73 19.01 -8.78
C ASN A 601 11.25 19.38 -8.51
N ASP A 602 10.57 20.03 -9.45
CA ASP A 602 9.14 20.36 -9.32
C ASP A 602 8.27 19.26 -9.95
N TYR A 603 8.28 18.09 -9.29
CA TYR A 603 7.62 16.88 -9.78
C TYR A 603 6.09 17.01 -9.84
N ASP A 604 5.47 17.80 -8.97
CA ASP A 604 4.04 18.09 -9.02
C ASP A 604 3.69 18.87 -10.29
N GLY A 605 4.53 19.86 -10.64
CA GLY A 605 4.41 20.60 -11.89
C GLY A 605 4.57 19.69 -13.12
N ALA A 606 5.55 18.78 -13.09
CA ALA A 606 5.74 17.78 -14.14
C ALA A 606 4.50 16.87 -14.29
N LEU A 607 4.00 16.31 -13.17
CA LEU A 607 2.83 15.43 -13.16
C LEU A 607 1.58 16.14 -13.70
N LYS A 608 1.33 17.38 -13.26
CA LYS A 608 0.21 18.20 -13.78
C LYS A 608 0.32 18.42 -15.29
N LEU A 609 1.53 18.64 -15.81
CA LEU A 609 1.77 18.82 -17.24
C LEU A 609 1.55 17.52 -18.04
N ILE A 610 2.01 16.39 -17.51
CA ILE A 610 1.79 15.05 -18.10
C ILE A 610 0.29 14.75 -18.15
N VAL A 611 -0.41 14.95 -17.03
CA VAL A 611 -1.86 14.73 -16.92
C VAL A 611 -2.65 15.65 -17.86
N LYS A 612 -2.24 16.92 -17.99
CA LYS A 612 -2.82 17.84 -18.98
C LYS A 612 -2.66 17.33 -20.42
N SER A 613 -1.56 16.64 -20.71
CA SER A 613 -1.31 16.03 -22.02
C SER A 613 -2.25 14.87 -22.29
N ILE A 614 -2.46 14.02 -21.29
CA ILE A 614 -3.44 12.91 -21.33
C ILE A 614 -4.84 13.45 -21.56
N ALA A 615 -5.21 14.54 -20.87
CA ALA A 615 -6.50 15.21 -21.05
C ALA A 615 -6.69 15.80 -22.45
N ALA A 616 -5.60 16.29 -23.06
CA ALA A 616 -5.59 16.78 -24.44
C ALA A 616 -5.54 15.67 -25.51
N GLY A 617 -5.63 14.39 -25.09
CA GLY A 617 -5.67 13.24 -25.98
C GLY A 617 -4.30 12.66 -26.35
N MET A 618 -3.20 13.10 -25.72
CA MET A 618 -1.90 12.46 -25.86
C MET A 618 -1.75 11.34 -24.83
N PHE A 619 -1.78 10.09 -25.30
CA PHE A 619 -1.57 8.92 -24.42
C PHE A 619 -0.74 7.86 -25.14
N SER A 620 0.32 7.41 -24.47
CA SER A 620 1.21 6.33 -24.91
C SER A 620 1.88 5.69 -23.70
N LEU A 621 2.53 4.53 -23.90
CA LEU A 621 3.36 3.91 -22.87
C LEU A 621 4.52 4.83 -22.44
N ASP A 622 5.03 5.68 -23.33
CA ASP A 622 6.08 6.66 -23.00
C ASP A 622 5.60 7.75 -22.04
N ILE A 623 4.37 8.25 -22.25
CA ILE A 623 3.74 9.22 -21.35
C ILE A 623 3.47 8.56 -19.99
N CYS A 624 3.03 7.30 -19.98
CA CYS A 624 2.88 6.53 -18.73
C CYS A 624 4.22 6.31 -18.03
N ALA A 625 5.31 6.10 -18.78
CA ALA A 625 6.66 6.00 -18.22
C ALA A 625 7.10 7.31 -17.55
N ASP A 626 6.69 8.47 -18.08
CA ASP A 626 6.96 9.77 -17.45
C ASP A 626 6.17 9.95 -16.13
N ILE A 627 4.96 9.38 -16.02
CA ILE A 627 4.23 9.30 -14.73
C ILE A 627 5.02 8.43 -13.73
N VAL A 628 5.51 7.26 -14.15
CA VAL A 628 6.32 6.39 -13.29
C VAL A 628 7.56 7.13 -12.78
N VAL A 629 8.21 7.92 -13.64
CA VAL A 629 9.35 8.77 -13.23
C VAL A 629 8.92 9.79 -12.17
N CYS A 630 7.75 10.43 -12.33
CA CYS A 630 7.23 11.37 -11.33
C CYS A 630 6.92 10.67 -10.00
N PHE A 631 6.22 9.54 -10.02
CA PHE A 631 5.90 8.76 -8.81
C PHE A 631 7.17 8.33 -8.08
N ARG A 632 8.18 7.84 -8.81
CA ARG A 632 9.51 7.54 -8.24
C ARG A 632 10.09 8.76 -7.53
N ARG A 633 10.11 9.91 -8.20
CA ARG A 633 10.76 11.14 -7.69
C ARG A 633 10.02 11.76 -6.51
N GLN A 634 8.69 11.62 -6.47
CA GLN A 634 7.84 12.04 -5.35
C GLN A 634 7.84 11.04 -4.18
N GLY A 635 8.38 9.83 -4.36
CA GLY A 635 8.32 8.78 -3.35
C GLY A 635 6.95 8.10 -3.23
N ILE A 636 6.11 8.18 -4.27
CA ILE A 636 4.81 7.48 -4.36
C ILE A 636 5.07 6.03 -4.79
N LEU A 637 5.69 5.26 -3.88
CA LEU A 637 6.29 3.95 -4.20
C LEU A 637 5.25 2.92 -4.61
N TYR A 638 4.13 2.80 -3.88
CA TYR A 638 3.12 1.77 -4.11
C TYR A 638 2.52 1.86 -5.54
N TYR A 639 1.95 3.01 -5.88
CA TYR A 639 1.34 3.23 -7.20
C TYR A 639 2.39 3.23 -8.33
N GLY A 640 3.61 3.71 -8.04
CA GLY A 640 4.74 3.66 -8.97
C GLY A 640 5.17 2.24 -9.32
N LEU A 641 5.35 1.37 -8.32
CA LEU A 641 5.68 -0.04 -8.53
C LEU A 641 4.60 -0.76 -9.33
N SER A 642 3.33 -0.56 -8.98
CA SER A 642 2.19 -1.17 -9.67
C SER A 642 2.14 -0.74 -11.15
N LEU A 643 2.19 0.57 -11.42
CA LEU A 643 2.14 1.10 -12.78
C LEU A 643 3.37 0.68 -13.62
N ALA A 644 4.56 0.70 -13.04
CA ALA A 644 5.78 0.28 -13.73
C ALA A 644 5.70 -1.18 -14.20
N ARG A 645 5.25 -2.09 -13.33
CA ARG A 645 5.06 -3.50 -13.67
C ARG A 645 4.01 -3.67 -14.76
N LYS A 646 2.87 -2.97 -14.68
CA LYS A 646 1.83 -3.00 -15.71
C LYS A 646 2.34 -2.53 -17.07
N ILE A 647 3.18 -1.50 -17.13
CA ILE A 647 3.81 -1.05 -18.37
C ILE A 647 4.76 -2.12 -18.93
N LEU A 648 5.64 -2.69 -18.09
CA LEU A 648 6.63 -3.67 -18.51
C LEU A 648 6.02 -5.01 -18.97
N LEU A 649 4.86 -5.40 -18.44
CA LEU A 649 4.10 -6.55 -18.94
C LEU A 649 3.62 -6.36 -20.38
N ARG A 650 3.51 -5.12 -20.85
CA ARG A 650 3.04 -4.76 -22.19
C ARG A 650 4.20 -4.42 -23.13
N ASP A 651 5.26 -3.82 -22.59
CA ASP A 651 6.47 -3.48 -23.32
C ASP A 651 7.71 -3.55 -22.41
N GLU A 652 8.45 -4.65 -22.54
CA GLU A 652 9.70 -4.88 -21.79
C GLU A 652 10.90 -4.07 -22.34
N THR A 653 10.74 -3.38 -23.47
CA THR A 653 11.81 -2.56 -24.08
C THR A 653 11.93 -1.16 -23.46
N GLN A 654 11.04 -0.82 -22.52
CA GLN A 654 11.01 0.46 -21.83
C GLN A 654 12.11 0.59 -20.75
N ALA A 655 13.34 0.88 -21.19
CA ALA A 655 14.52 1.03 -20.31
C ALA A 655 14.29 2.01 -19.14
N LYS A 656 13.60 3.13 -19.40
CA LYS A 656 13.25 4.15 -18.39
C LYS A 656 12.37 3.60 -17.27
N VAL A 657 11.50 2.65 -17.59
CA VAL A 657 10.57 2.03 -16.64
C VAL A 657 11.30 0.98 -15.80
N TRP A 658 12.18 0.16 -16.41
CA TRP A 658 13.08 -0.74 -15.68
C TRP A 658 13.94 0.01 -14.66
N ASP A 659 14.59 1.11 -15.08
CA ASP A 659 15.38 1.96 -14.18
C ASP A 659 14.52 2.51 -13.03
N SER A 660 13.33 3.02 -13.36
CA SER A 660 12.46 3.60 -12.35
C SER A 660 11.93 2.56 -11.36
N LEU A 661 11.56 1.37 -11.84
CA LEU A 661 11.19 0.22 -11.03
C LEU A 661 12.34 -0.19 -10.12
N GLY A 662 13.57 -0.28 -10.63
CA GLY A 662 14.76 -0.60 -9.84
C GLY A 662 15.04 0.41 -8.73
N VAL A 663 14.90 1.72 -8.99
CA VAL A 663 15.08 2.75 -7.96
C VAL A 663 14.01 2.62 -6.86
N MET A 664 12.75 2.41 -7.22
CA MET A 664 11.67 2.24 -6.24
C MET A 664 11.83 0.94 -5.43
N LEU A 665 12.28 -0.15 -6.07
CA LEU A 665 12.60 -1.41 -5.39
C LEU A 665 13.76 -1.24 -4.39
N ASN A 666 14.78 -0.43 -4.73
CA ASN A 666 15.80 -0.02 -3.77
C ASN A 666 15.21 0.69 -2.56
N ALA A 667 14.30 1.64 -2.78
CA ALA A 667 13.66 2.41 -1.70
C ALA A 667 12.86 1.50 -0.74
N VAL A 668 12.16 0.49 -1.28
CA VAL A 668 11.44 -0.52 -0.47
C VAL A 668 12.33 -1.70 -0.02
N GLN A 669 13.65 -1.61 -0.21
CA GLN A 669 14.66 -2.60 0.20
C GLN A 669 14.56 -3.98 -0.48
N SER A 670 13.93 -4.07 -1.66
CA SER A 670 13.99 -5.26 -2.53
C SER A 670 15.20 -5.17 -3.45
N LEU A 671 16.40 -5.27 -2.87
CA LEU A 671 17.65 -4.92 -3.56
C LEU A 671 18.03 -5.88 -4.71
N GLU A 672 17.76 -7.18 -4.58
CA GLU A 672 18.05 -8.18 -5.62
C GLU A 672 17.18 -7.94 -6.88
N SER A 673 15.88 -7.71 -6.69
CA SER A 673 14.98 -7.32 -7.79
C SER A 673 15.36 -5.96 -8.36
N ALA A 674 15.80 -5.02 -7.51
CA ALA A 674 16.31 -3.74 -7.98
C ALA A 674 17.53 -3.90 -8.90
N PHE A 675 18.50 -4.75 -8.52
CA PHE A 675 19.68 -5.03 -9.33
C PHE A 675 19.31 -5.67 -10.68
N SER A 676 18.38 -6.63 -10.68
CA SER A 676 17.87 -7.25 -11.91
C SER A 676 17.24 -6.22 -12.85
N CYS A 677 16.43 -5.31 -12.31
CA CYS A 677 15.83 -4.20 -13.06
C CYS A 677 16.89 -3.24 -13.62
N MET A 678 17.90 -2.85 -12.83
CA MET A 678 18.98 -1.96 -13.28
C MET A 678 19.79 -2.61 -14.40
N LYS A 679 20.07 -3.90 -14.28
CA LYS A 679 20.75 -4.67 -15.32
C LYS A 679 19.96 -4.64 -16.63
N LYS A 680 18.64 -4.86 -16.57
CA LYS A 680 17.75 -4.77 -17.74
C LYS A 680 17.74 -3.37 -18.36
N ALA A 681 17.67 -2.32 -17.54
CA ALA A 681 17.75 -0.94 -18.03
C ALA A 681 19.06 -0.65 -18.77
N LEU A 682 20.19 -1.15 -18.25
CA LEU A 682 21.51 -1.00 -18.86
C LEU A 682 21.70 -1.88 -20.11
N GLU A 683 21.11 -3.07 -20.16
CA GLU A 683 21.11 -3.91 -21.38
C GLU A 683 20.44 -3.17 -22.55
N LEU A 684 19.36 -2.44 -22.27
CA LEU A 684 18.59 -1.68 -23.27
C LEU A 684 19.23 -0.33 -23.62
N ALA A 685 19.92 0.31 -22.67
CA ALA A 685 20.59 1.60 -22.87
C ALA A 685 21.93 1.69 -22.10
N PRO A 686 23.03 1.09 -22.64
CA PRO A 686 24.29 0.91 -21.92
C PRO A 686 25.04 2.19 -21.54
N ASP A 687 24.81 3.27 -22.30
CA ASP A 687 25.52 4.55 -22.15
C ASP A 687 24.67 5.61 -21.44
N ASN A 688 23.50 5.25 -20.91
CA ASN A 688 22.68 6.19 -20.17
C ASN A 688 23.28 6.47 -18.79
N LEU A 689 23.79 7.69 -18.60
CA LEU A 689 24.45 8.14 -17.37
C LEU A 689 23.61 7.90 -16.11
N ALA A 690 22.30 8.15 -16.17
CA ALA A 690 21.42 8.00 -15.02
C ALA A 690 21.31 6.52 -14.61
N TYR A 691 21.25 5.61 -15.58
CA TYR A 691 21.12 4.17 -15.34
C TYR A 691 22.43 3.59 -14.80
N ILE A 692 23.58 4.04 -15.31
CA ILE A 692 24.90 3.66 -14.78
C ILE A 692 25.02 4.10 -13.32
N SER A 693 24.61 5.34 -13.01
CA SER A 693 24.61 5.86 -11.64
C SER A 693 23.67 5.08 -10.71
N ASN A 694 22.45 4.80 -11.15
CA ASN A 694 21.47 4.06 -10.35
C ASN A 694 21.92 2.59 -10.13
N MET A 695 22.57 1.97 -11.11
CA MET A 695 23.23 0.67 -10.96
C MET A 695 24.35 0.74 -9.92
N GLY A 696 25.22 1.76 -9.99
CA GLY A 696 26.28 1.97 -9.01
C GLY A 696 25.75 2.16 -7.58
N MET A 697 24.63 2.88 -7.42
CA MET A 697 23.96 3.02 -6.12
C MET A 697 23.32 1.72 -5.64
N THR A 698 22.74 0.93 -6.54
CA THR A 698 22.17 -0.39 -6.22
C THR A 698 23.26 -1.36 -5.78
N CYS A 699 24.38 -1.39 -6.50
CA CYS A 699 25.57 -2.15 -6.13
C CYS A 699 26.09 -1.71 -4.77
N PHE A 700 26.18 -0.39 -4.53
CA PHE A 700 26.61 0.16 -3.26
C PHE A 700 25.72 -0.35 -2.12
N ASN A 701 24.40 -0.22 -2.21
CA ASN A 701 23.47 -0.68 -1.16
C ASN A 701 23.51 -2.20 -0.93
N LEU A 702 23.81 -2.98 -1.97
CA LEU A 702 24.01 -4.42 -1.87
C LEU A 702 25.36 -4.81 -1.25
N GLY A 703 26.35 -3.91 -1.20
CA GLY A 703 27.74 -4.28 -0.93
C GLY A 703 28.37 -5.07 -2.08
N HIS A 704 27.89 -4.87 -3.32
CA HIS A 704 28.38 -5.59 -4.49
C HIS A 704 29.73 -5.03 -4.96
N LYS A 705 30.65 -5.91 -5.35
CA LYS A 705 32.03 -5.57 -5.78
C LYS A 705 32.11 -4.54 -6.93
N ASP A 706 31.13 -4.53 -7.83
CA ASP A 706 31.14 -3.63 -9.00
C ASP A 706 30.75 -2.17 -8.67
N THR A 707 30.55 -1.83 -7.39
CA THR A 707 30.16 -0.49 -6.95
C THR A 707 31.06 0.60 -7.52
N LEU A 708 32.38 0.48 -7.30
CA LEU A 708 33.33 1.50 -7.74
C LEU A 708 33.46 1.57 -9.26
N PHE A 709 33.32 0.44 -9.95
CA PHE A 709 33.37 0.39 -11.41
C PHE A 709 32.29 1.31 -12.02
N TYR A 710 31.03 1.15 -11.60
CA TYR A 710 29.95 1.97 -12.12
C TYR A 710 30.06 3.44 -11.69
N GLN A 711 30.43 3.69 -10.43
CA GLN A 711 30.53 5.06 -9.91
C GLN A 711 31.67 5.86 -10.57
N ARG A 712 32.85 5.25 -10.81
CA ARG A 712 33.95 5.89 -11.55
C ARG A 712 33.55 6.22 -12.98
N LYS A 713 32.90 5.27 -13.67
CA LYS A 713 32.40 5.47 -15.04
C LYS A 713 31.49 6.71 -15.16
N VAL A 714 30.64 6.96 -14.16
CA VAL A 714 29.77 8.14 -14.13
C VAL A 714 30.56 9.44 -14.04
N VAL A 715 31.59 9.49 -13.19
CA VAL A 715 32.46 10.67 -13.02
C VAL A 715 33.28 10.93 -14.28
N GLU A 716 33.75 9.87 -14.96
CA GLU A 716 34.48 9.97 -16.23
C GLU A 716 33.60 10.56 -17.36
N LEU A 717 32.35 10.11 -17.45
CA LEU A 717 31.41 10.54 -18.49
C LEU A 717 30.82 11.94 -18.23
N ALA A 718 30.63 12.31 -16.95
CA ALA A 718 29.99 13.56 -16.57
C ALA A 718 30.61 14.15 -15.29
N PRO A 719 31.82 14.72 -15.37
CA PRO A 719 32.56 15.21 -14.19
C PRO A 719 31.88 16.41 -13.48
N ASP A 720 30.97 17.11 -14.18
CA ASP A 720 30.21 18.24 -13.65
C ASP A 720 28.85 17.83 -13.05
N ALA A 721 28.50 16.54 -13.07
CA ALA A 721 27.32 16.00 -12.38
C ALA A 721 27.63 15.79 -10.88
N PHE A 722 27.77 16.89 -10.13
CA PHE A 722 28.32 16.90 -8.76
C PHE A 722 27.57 16.02 -7.74
N ASN A 723 26.26 15.86 -7.89
CA ASN A 723 25.48 14.93 -7.08
C ASN A 723 25.90 13.47 -7.32
N LEU A 724 26.18 13.10 -8.57
CA LEU A 724 26.64 11.76 -8.92
C LEU A 724 28.11 11.54 -8.53
N HIS A 725 28.94 12.59 -8.65
CA HIS A 725 30.31 12.57 -8.16
C HIS A 725 30.37 12.38 -6.64
N SER A 726 29.46 13.00 -5.89
CA SER A 726 29.36 12.77 -4.44
C SER A 726 29.02 11.31 -4.11
N ASN A 727 28.17 10.64 -4.90
CA ASN A 727 27.91 9.20 -4.74
C ASN A 727 29.18 8.36 -4.91
N TYR A 728 30.05 8.71 -5.86
CA TYR A 728 31.36 8.07 -6.01
C TYR A 728 32.23 8.27 -4.77
N LEU A 729 32.36 9.50 -4.27
CA LEU A 729 33.17 9.78 -3.08
C LEU A 729 32.64 9.08 -1.83
N LEU A 730 31.33 8.92 -1.72
CA LEU A 730 30.71 8.13 -0.66
C LEU A 730 31.05 6.64 -0.81
N GLY A 731 30.84 6.04 -1.98
CA GLY A 731 31.19 4.63 -2.21
C GLY A 731 32.68 4.35 -2.05
N ALA A 732 33.52 5.27 -2.52
CA ALA A 732 34.97 5.20 -2.41
C ALA A 732 35.46 5.27 -0.96
N SER A 733 34.79 6.02 -0.08
CA SER A 733 35.10 6.00 1.35
C SER A 733 34.78 4.67 2.04
N HIS A 734 33.95 3.82 1.43
CA HIS A 734 33.62 2.48 1.93
C HIS A 734 34.52 1.37 1.36
N SER A 735 35.32 1.67 0.34
CA SER A 735 36.10 0.66 -0.38
C SER A 735 37.48 0.47 0.24
N ASP A 736 37.88 -0.80 0.42
CA ASP A 736 39.24 -1.22 0.74
C ASP A 736 40.19 -1.17 -0.46
N GLU A 737 39.68 -0.96 -1.68
CA GLU A 737 40.49 -0.81 -2.90
C GLU A 737 41.17 0.56 -3.03
N MET A 738 40.86 1.52 -2.15
CA MET A 738 41.45 2.87 -2.21
C MET A 738 42.25 3.22 -0.97
N THR A 739 43.44 3.79 -1.18
CA THR A 739 44.20 4.36 -0.06
C THR A 739 43.61 5.70 0.39
N PRO A 740 43.85 6.14 1.64
CA PRO A 740 43.45 7.47 2.09
C PRO A 740 43.95 8.62 1.20
N GLU A 741 45.15 8.50 0.63
CA GLU A 741 45.73 9.49 -0.29
C GLU A 741 44.98 9.55 -1.63
N GLU A 742 44.57 8.39 -2.17
CA GLU A 742 43.80 8.32 -3.41
C GLU A 742 42.38 8.88 -3.21
N LEU A 743 41.76 8.57 -2.07
CA LEU A 743 40.47 9.13 -1.69
C LEU A 743 40.54 10.65 -1.57
N TYR A 744 41.54 11.16 -0.85
CA TYR A 744 41.73 12.61 -0.71
C TYR A 744 41.96 13.30 -2.06
N LYS A 745 42.73 12.70 -2.98
CA LYS A 745 42.89 13.24 -4.34
C LYS A 745 41.56 13.30 -5.09
N ALA A 746 40.69 12.30 -4.93
CA ALA A 746 39.36 12.32 -5.53
C ALA A 746 38.49 13.45 -4.96
N HIS A 747 38.55 13.71 -3.64
CA HIS A 747 37.89 14.87 -3.03
C HIS A 747 38.42 16.20 -3.58
N LEU A 748 39.75 16.35 -3.67
CA LEU A 748 40.35 17.55 -4.26
C LEU A 748 39.91 17.77 -5.70
N PHE A 749 39.84 16.69 -6.50
CA PHE A 749 39.35 16.77 -7.87
C PHE A 749 37.89 17.27 -7.92
N PHE A 750 37.02 16.76 -7.04
CA PHE A 750 35.66 17.30 -6.91
C PHE A 750 35.67 18.79 -6.59
N GLY A 751 36.44 19.20 -5.57
CA GLY A 751 36.54 20.59 -5.12
C GLY A 751 37.00 21.55 -6.22
N GLU A 752 38.05 21.17 -6.95
CA GLU A 752 38.55 21.94 -8.08
C GLU A 752 37.51 22.10 -9.20
N ARG A 753 36.80 21.01 -9.53
CA ARG A 753 35.75 21.01 -10.57
C ARG A 753 34.57 21.89 -10.17
N VAL A 754 34.06 21.73 -8.96
CA VAL A 754 32.88 22.49 -8.50
C VAL A 754 33.18 23.99 -8.41
N GLU A 755 34.34 24.37 -7.88
CA GLU A 755 34.75 25.78 -7.83
C GLU A 755 35.00 26.37 -9.22
N MET A 756 35.56 25.60 -10.15
CA MET A 756 35.74 26.03 -11.54
C MET A 756 34.39 26.29 -12.22
N VAL A 757 33.42 25.39 -12.05
CA VAL A 757 32.07 25.58 -12.61
C VAL A 757 31.37 26.76 -11.94
N SER A 758 31.46 26.91 -10.63
CA SER A 758 30.84 28.00 -9.88
C SER A 758 31.34 29.39 -10.31
N ARG A 759 32.60 29.52 -10.75
CA ARG A 759 33.12 30.78 -11.34
C ARG A 759 32.39 31.20 -12.61
N ARG A 760 31.76 30.28 -13.35
CA ARG A 760 30.98 30.59 -14.57
C ARG A 760 29.69 31.36 -14.27
N TYR A 761 29.21 31.35 -13.03
CA TYR A 761 28.06 32.16 -12.61
C TYR A 761 28.41 33.64 -12.45
N ASN A 762 29.70 33.99 -12.32
CA ASN A 762 30.19 35.37 -12.17
C ASN A 762 29.46 36.15 -11.05
N CYS A 763 29.10 35.46 -9.96
CA CYS A 763 28.48 36.06 -8.79
C CYS A 763 29.52 36.72 -7.88
N ARG A 764 29.16 37.87 -7.30
CA ARG A 764 29.92 38.51 -6.21
C ARG A 764 28.96 38.78 -5.07
N PHE A 765 29.20 38.13 -3.95
CA PHE A 765 28.42 38.32 -2.73
C PHE A 765 29.03 39.40 -1.85
N ASN A 766 28.18 40.19 -1.20
CA ASN A 766 28.60 41.19 -0.23
C ASN A 766 28.31 40.64 1.17
N TYR A 767 29.28 40.73 2.06
CA TYR A 767 29.12 40.32 3.46
C TYR A 767 28.87 41.55 4.33
N SER A 768 28.23 41.33 5.49
CA SER A 768 27.99 42.38 6.47
C SER A 768 29.30 43.09 6.85
N THR A 769 29.27 44.42 6.83
CA THR A 769 30.38 45.26 7.30
C THR A 769 30.43 45.35 8.83
N ASN A 770 29.40 44.89 9.53
CA ASN A 770 29.33 44.88 10.98
C ASN A 770 30.15 43.70 11.57
N LYS A 771 31.42 43.97 11.87
CA LYS A 771 32.38 43.03 12.46
C LYS A 771 32.51 43.15 13.99
N VAL A 772 31.46 43.56 14.69
CA VAL A 772 31.45 43.53 16.17
C VAL A 772 31.46 42.06 16.63
N THR A 773 32.38 41.71 17.54
CA THR A 773 32.57 40.32 17.99
C THR A 773 31.39 39.81 18.83
N GLU A 774 30.82 40.66 19.68
CA GLU A 774 29.74 40.33 20.64
C GLU A 774 28.33 40.47 20.07
N ARG A 775 28.17 40.78 18.77
CA ARG A 775 26.80 40.91 18.24
C ARG A 775 26.12 39.54 18.09
N PRO A 776 24.78 39.48 18.07
CA PRO A 776 24.07 38.27 17.70
C PRO A 776 24.48 37.79 16.30
N LEU A 777 24.71 36.49 16.15
CA LEU A 777 25.15 35.85 14.90
C LEU A 777 23.99 35.13 14.22
N ARG A 778 23.93 35.22 12.88
CA ARG A 778 23.02 34.39 12.06
C ARG A 778 23.74 33.11 11.65
N ILE A 779 23.28 31.97 12.18
CA ILE A 779 23.80 30.65 11.83
C ILE A 779 22.82 29.97 10.88
N GLY A 780 23.28 29.69 9.65
CA GLY A 780 22.53 28.92 8.67
C GLY A 780 22.94 27.45 8.69
N PHE A 781 21.98 26.55 8.69
CA PHE A 781 22.18 25.11 8.52
C PHE A 781 21.60 24.68 7.17
N ILE A 782 22.34 23.91 6.38
CA ILE A 782 21.87 23.40 5.10
C ILE A 782 21.98 21.87 5.06
N SER A 783 20.87 21.21 4.76
CA SER A 783 20.77 19.76 4.83
C SER A 783 19.57 19.19 4.09
N GLY A 784 19.66 17.96 3.60
CA GLY A 784 18.49 17.14 3.23
C GLY A 784 17.87 16.35 4.39
N ASP A 785 18.44 16.46 5.59
CA ASP A 785 18.20 15.51 6.67
C ASP A 785 17.47 16.08 7.89
N PHE A 786 16.83 17.25 7.76
CA PHE A 786 16.02 17.84 8.83
C PHE A 786 14.74 17.02 9.06
N GLY A 787 14.70 16.21 10.12
CA GLY A 787 13.58 15.32 10.43
C GLY A 787 14.03 14.01 11.08
N GLU A 788 13.30 12.91 10.87
CA GLU A 788 13.71 11.58 11.35
C GLU A 788 14.91 11.05 10.56
N HIS A 789 16.11 11.47 10.97
CA HIS A 789 17.37 11.06 10.38
C HIS A 789 18.51 11.13 11.41
N PRO A 790 19.55 10.27 11.32
CA PRO A 790 20.71 10.32 12.20
C PRO A 790 21.33 11.72 12.38
N VAL A 791 21.49 12.50 11.30
CA VAL A 791 22.05 13.86 11.36
C VAL A 791 21.24 14.76 12.31
N THR A 792 19.91 14.70 12.24
CA THR A 792 19.04 15.49 13.12
C THR A 792 19.17 15.07 14.59
N ASN A 793 19.44 13.80 14.88
CA ASN A 793 19.66 13.36 16.27
C ASN A 793 20.90 14.01 16.91
N PHE A 794 21.89 14.43 16.11
CA PHE A 794 23.04 15.21 16.60
C PHE A 794 22.75 16.71 16.63
N LEU A 795 22.00 17.22 15.65
CA LEU A 795 21.66 18.64 15.54
C LEU A 795 20.66 19.08 16.61
N GLU A 796 19.56 18.35 16.79
CA GLU A 796 18.40 18.74 17.58
C GLU A 796 18.75 19.14 19.03
N PRO A 797 19.60 18.39 19.77
CA PRO A 797 20.02 18.82 21.11
C PRO A 797 20.76 20.15 21.13
N ILE A 798 21.62 20.40 20.14
CA ILE A 798 22.37 21.66 20.02
C ILE A 798 21.42 22.78 19.60
N TRP A 799 20.61 22.52 18.58
CA TRP A 799 19.60 23.44 18.08
C TRP A 799 18.70 23.93 19.21
N ASN A 800 18.14 23.04 20.02
CA ASN A 800 17.22 23.40 21.10
C ASN A 800 17.89 24.18 22.24
N ALA A 801 19.20 23.95 22.49
CA ALA A 801 19.90 24.56 23.61
C ALA A 801 20.62 25.89 23.29
N LEU A 802 20.82 26.21 22.01
CA LEU A 802 21.49 27.44 21.59
C LEU A 802 20.82 28.71 22.15
N ASP A 803 21.60 29.61 22.77
CA ASP A 803 21.06 30.88 23.28
C ASP A 803 20.54 31.77 22.15
N ARG A 804 19.21 31.89 22.04
CA ARG A 804 18.53 32.66 20.99
C ARG A 804 18.77 34.17 21.04
N ARG A 805 19.33 34.69 22.14
CA ARG A 805 19.75 36.10 22.25
C ARG A 805 21.07 36.35 21.51
N GLU A 806 21.92 35.34 21.46
CA GLU A 806 23.25 35.39 20.86
C GLU A 806 23.28 34.79 19.44
N PHE A 807 22.37 33.85 19.13
CA PHE A 807 22.34 33.11 17.87
C PHE A 807 20.94 33.02 17.27
N SER A 808 20.78 33.53 16.04
CA SER A 808 19.58 33.38 15.22
C SER A 808 19.77 32.22 14.23
N LEU A 809 18.90 31.21 14.30
CA LEU A 809 19.09 29.97 13.53
C LEU A 809 18.25 29.97 12.24
N TYR A 810 18.89 29.67 11.12
CA TYR A 810 18.28 29.54 9.81
C TYR A 810 18.44 28.12 9.29
N ALA A 811 17.44 27.61 8.60
CA ALA A 811 17.47 26.28 7.98
C ALA A 811 17.17 26.37 6.47
N TYR A 812 18.03 25.74 5.68
CA TYR A 812 17.90 25.58 4.22
C TYR A 812 17.68 24.10 3.92
N SER A 813 16.42 23.69 3.89
CA SER A 813 16.02 22.30 3.71
C SER A 813 16.08 21.89 2.24
N SER A 814 17.04 21.03 1.91
CA SER A 814 17.25 20.53 0.53
C SER A 814 16.40 19.30 0.21
N PHE A 815 15.65 18.79 1.19
CA PHE A 815 14.66 17.74 1.03
C PHE A 815 13.58 17.88 2.11
N GLN A 816 12.31 17.95 1.70
CA GLN A 816 11.21 18.21 2.62
C GLN A 816 10.74 16.93 3.31
N ARG A 817 11.19 16.72 4.56
CA ARG A 817 10.66 15.65 5.42
C ARG A 817 9.37 16.12 6.10
N LYS A 818 8.39 15.22 6.20
CA LYS A 818 7.06 15.48 6.76
C LYS A 818 6.87 14.66 8.04
N ASP A 819 7.67 14.99 9.06
CA ASP A 819 7.64 14.34 10.36
C ASP A 819 7.65 15.38 11.51
N GLU A 820 7.38 14.92 12.73
CA GLU A 820 7.26 15.79 13.91
C GLU A 820 8.56 16.54 14.22
N LYS A 821 9.72 15.91 13.98
CA LYS A 821 11.03 16.54 14.20
C LYS A 821 11.25 17.70 13.23
N ALA A 822 10.95 17.51 11.96
CA ALA A 822 11.05 18.57 10.96
C ALA A 822 10.12 19.75 11.31
N ALA A 823 8.89 19.47 11.75
CA ALA A 823 7.94 20.50 12.19
C ALA A 823 8.45 21.28 13.41
N SER A 824 9.03 20.59 14.40
CA SER A 824 9.62 21.20 15.60
C SER A 824 10.79 22.14 15.28
N LEU A 825 11.73 21.70 14.44
CA LEU A 825 12.85 22.53 13.98
C LEU A 825 12.34 23.75 13.21
N LYS A 826 11.37 23.57 12.31
CA LYS A 826 10.75 24.65 11.53
C LYS A 826 10.06 25.69 12.41
N GLN A 827 9.37 25.26 13.47
CA GLN A 827 8.69 26.17 14.40
C GLN A 827 9.66 27.04 15.22
N THR A 828 10.86 26.53 15.50
CA THR A 828 11.85 27.20 16.36
C THR A 828 12.97 27.92 15.60
N ALA A 829 12.94 27.88 14.26
CA ALA A 829 13.87 28.60 13.39
C ALA A 829 13.53 30.10 13.31
N ALA A 830 14.56 30.94 13.24
CA ALA A 830 14.41 32.36 12.86
C ALA A 830 14.05 32.51 11.38
N GLY A 831 14.52 31.59 10.52
CA GLY A 831 14.14 31.48 9.12
C GLY A 831 14.18 30.03 8.64
N TRP A 832 13.15 29.59 7.91
CA TRP A 832 13.10 28.26 7.30
C TRP A 832 12.82 28.39 5.81
N HIS A 833 13.69 27.81 5.00
CA HIS A 833 13.59 27.85 3.54
C HIS A 833 13.64 26.43 2.98
N ASP A 834 12.56 26.05 2.30
CA ASP A 834 12.52 24.83 1.51
C ASP A 834 13.17 25.11 0.15
N VAL A 835 14.38 24.59 -0.06
CA VAL A 835 15.27 24.92 -1.20
C VAL A 835 15.44 23.76 -2.18
N ASP A 836 14.68 22.68 -2.03
CA ASP A 836 14.74 21.48 -2.88
C ASP A 836 14.44 21.79 -4.37
N LYS A 837 13.55 22.76 -4.64
CA LYS A 837 13.16 23.20 -6.00
C LYS A 837 13.99 24.36 -6.56
N MET A 838 14.98 24.84 -5.82
CA MET A 838 15.86 25.95 -6.21
C MET A 838 17.16 25.42 -6.82
N GLY A 839 17.68 26.13 -7.81
CA GLY A 839 19.02 25.90 -8.35
C GLY A 839 20.09 26.44 -7.42
N ASP A 840 21.32 25.94 -7.53
CA ASP A 840 22.39 26.26 -6.57
C ASP A 840 22.72 27.76 -6.51
N LEU A 841 22.59 28.49 -7.64
CA LEU A 841 22.77 29.95 -7.68
C LEU A 841 21.66 30.69 -6.93
N GLU A 842 20.42 30.23 -7.05
CA GLU A 842 19.28 30.80 -6.32
C GLU A 842 19.44 30.56 -4.81
N VAL A 843 19.88 29.36 -4.41
CA VAL A 843 20.17 29.02 -3.00
C VAL A 843 21.28 29.90 -2.44
N ALA A 844 22.41 30.03 -3.15
CA ALA A 844 23.51 30.90 -2.70
C ALA A 844 23.09 32.37 -2.60
N THR A 845 22.27 32.84 -3.53
CA THR A 845 21.72 34.21 -3.50
C THR A 845 20.80 34.42 -2.31
N LEU A 846 19.95 33.44 -1.98
CA LEU A 846 19.07 33.48 -0.81
C LEU A 846 19.88 33.54 0.49
N ILE A 847 20.86 32.64 0.65
CA ILE A 847 21.74 32.60 1.84
C ILE A 847 22.46 33.95 2.03
N ASN A 848 22.98 34.55 0.95
CA ASN A 848 23.64 35.85 1.05
C ASN A 848 22.65 36.97 1.40
N LYS A 849 21.43 36.92 0.85
CA LYS A 849 20.35 37.88 1.16
C LYS A 849 19.91 37.81 2.62
N ASP A 850 19.93 36.64 3.23
CA ASP A 850 19.64 36.45 4.66
C ASP A 850 20.80 36.92 5.55
N GLU A 851 21.92 37.36 4.95
CA GLU A 851 23.15 37.82 5.61
C GLU A 851 23.66 36.83 6.65
N ILE A 852 23.66 35.53 6.29
CA ILE A 852 24.19 34.46 7.15
C ILE A 852 25.67 34.72 7.45
N ASP A 853 26.02 34.70 8.74
CA ASP A 853 27.38 34.91 9.23
C ASP A 853 28.20 33.62 9.17
N ILE A 854 27.59 32.52 9.62
CA ILE A 854 28.18 31.19 9.64
C ILE A 854 27.21 30.23 8.96
N LEU A 855 27.62 29.63 7.84
CA LEU A 855 26.87 28.59 7.16
C LEU A 855 27.46 27.21 7.46
N ILE A 856 26.63 26.27 7.88
CA ILE A 856 27.02 24.91 8.26
C ILE A 856 26.33 23.90 7.35
N ASP A 857 27.13 23.22 6.54
CA ASP A 857 26.73 22.05 5.76
C ASP A 857 26.63 20.82 6.67
N LEU A 858 25.47 20.19 6.68
CA LEU A 858 25.24 18.97 7.45
C LEU A 858 25.31 17.68 6.61
N SER A 859 25.46 17.78 5.29
CA SER A 859 25.38 16.64 4.37
C SER A 859 26.75 16.15 3.91
N GLY A 860 27.67 17.06 3.54
CA GLY A 860 28.90 16.69 2.86
C GLY A 860 28.62 15.95 1.55
N HIS A 861 29.29 14.83 1.30
CA HIS A 861 29.08 14.02 0.08
C HIS A 861 27.91 13.01 0.15
N THR A 862 26.96 13.19 1.08
CA THR A 862 25.74 12.37 1.12
C THR A 862 24.63 12.96 0.24
N ALA A 863 23.49 12.27 0.17
CA ALA A 863 22.36 12.65 -0.66
C ALA A 863 21.82 14.05 -0.31
N TYR A 864 21.29 14.75 -1.32
CA TYR A 864 20.68 16.09 -1.18
C TYR A 864 21.61 17.20 -0.66
N ASN A 865 22.93 17.01 -0.74
CA ASN A 865 23.87 18.08 -0.44
C ASN A 865 23.78 19.26 -1.42
N ARG A 866 24.30 20.41 -0.99
CA ARG A 866 24.34 21.65 -1.78
C ARG A 866 25.75 22.22 -1.91
N LEU A 867 26.76 21.34 -1.96
CA LEU A 867 28.17 21.74 -2.11
C LEU A 867 28.42 22.72 -3.28
N PRO A 868 27.76 22.59 -4.46
CA PRO A 868 27.91 23.58 -5.53
C PRO A 868 27.45 25.00 -5.15
N ALA A 869 26.40 25.13 -4.32
CA ALA A 869 25.96 26.42 -3.79
C ALA A 869 27.01 27.01 -2.86
N LEU A 870 27.60 26.18 -1.99
CA LEU A 870 28.65 26.58 -1.04
C LEU A 870 29.97 26.91 -1.73
N ALA A 871 30.24 26.35 -2.92
CA ALA A 871 31.42 26.68 -3.70
C ALA A 871 31.46 28.14 -4.18
N MET A 872 30.29 28.81 -4.22
CA MET A 872 30.18 30.25 -4.51
C MET A 872 30.43 31.13 -3.27
N LYS A 873 30.63 30.53 -2.09
CA LYS A 873 30.90 31.19 -0.81
C LYS A 873 29.86 32.27 -0.43
N PRO A 874 28.56 31.94 -0.31
CA PRO A 874 27.51 32.91 0.03
C PRO A 874 27.57 33.48 1.45
N ALA A 875 28.24 32.81 2.38
CA ALA A 875 28.52 33.27 3.74
C ALA A 875 30.03 33.47 3.96
N PRO A 876 30.45 34.40 4.84
CA PRO A 876 31.87 34.68 5.05
C PRO A 876 32.62 33.53 5.75
N ILE A 877 31.93 32.76 6.60
CA ILE A 877 32.45 31.57 7.25
C ILE A 877 31.57 30.38 6.85
N GLN A 878 32.19 29.33 6.32
CA GLN A 878 31.51 28.07 5.99
C GLN A 878 32.13 26.90 6.73
N MET A 879 31.29 26.02 7.27
CA MET A 879 31.72 24.84 8.03
C MET A 879 30.99 23.60 7.54
N THR A 880 31.60 22.42 7.70
CA THR A 880 30.94 21.13 7.50
C THR A 880 30.93 20.33 8.80
N TRP A 881 29.80 19.70 9.10
CA TRP A 881 29.53 18.86 10.26
C TRP A 881 28.13 18.30 10.10
N ILE A 882 27.79 17.01 10.10
CA ILE A 882 28.46 15.79 10.54
C ILE A 882 28.16 14.63 9.57
N GLY A 883 27.35 14.87 8.53
CA GLY A 883 26.76 13.81 7.70
C GLY A 883 27.76 13.01 6.86
N TYR A 884 28.96 13.54 6.62
CA TYR A 884 30.02 12.87 5.88
C TYR A 884 31.33 12.87 6.70
N PRO A 885 31.89 11.70 7.06
CA PRO A 885 33.12 11.61 7.85
C PRO A 885 34.37 11.76 6.97
N GLY A 886 34.53 12.90 6.31
CA GLY A 886 35.62 13.21 5.39
C GLY A 886 35.62 14.67 4.94
N THR A 887 36.65 15.07 4.20
CA THR A 887 36.72 16.42 3.61
C THR A 887 35.65 16.60 2.52
N THR A 888 35.20 17.84 2.29
CA THR A 888 34.43 18.21 1.09
C THR A 888 35.31 18.38 -0.14
N GLY A 889 36.64 18.47 0.05
CA GLY A 889 37.61 18.78 -0.98
C GLY A 889 37.61 20.24 -1.44
N MET A 890 36.72 21.07 -0.90
CA MET A 890 36.52 22.45 -1.33
C MET A 890 37.39 23.42 -0.54
N ARG A 891 37.98 24.41 -1.22
CA ARG A 891 38.70 25.54 -0.61
C ARG A 891 37.73 26.60 -0.09
N ALA A 892 36.52 26.63 -0.62
CA ALA A 892 35.44 27.50 -0.13
C ALA A 892 34.94 27.11 1.28
N MET A 893 35.18 25.87 1.72
CA MET A 893 34.84 25.38 3.06
C MET A 893 35.95 25.70 4.06
N ASP A 894 35.65 26.48 5.10
CA ASP A 894 36.68 27.01 6.00
C ASP A 894 37.02 26.04 7.13
N TYR A 895 36.00 25.42 7.75
CA TYR A 895 36.18 24.58 8.93
C TYR A 895 35.44 23.24 8.85
N ILE A 896 35.97 22.24 9.57
CA ILE A 896 35.29 20.96 9.86
C ILE A 896 35.21 20.78 11.37
N LEU A 897 34.03 20.47 11.89
CA LEU A 897 33.85 20.24 13.33
C LEU A 897 34.13 18.76 13.67
N LEU A 898 35.10 18.53 14.56
CA LEU A 898 35.51 17.18 14.99
C LEU A 898 35.46 17.07 16.52
N TYR A 899 35.33 15.84 17.03
CA TYR A 899 35.45 15.59 18.47
C TYR A 899 36.88 15.82 18.96
N LYS A 900 37.04 16.29 20.20
CA LYS A 900 38.34 16.60 20.81
C LYS A 900 39.26 15.38 20.85
N GLU A 901 38.70 14.19 21.00
CA GLU A 901 39.43 12.93 20.97
C GLU A 901 40.14 12.65 19.62
N PHE A 902 39.80 13.38 18.54
CA PHE A 902 40.58 13.36 17.29
C PHE A 902 41.91 14.15 17.37
N ILE A 903 42.13 14.96 18.41
CA ILE A 903 43.35 15.78 18.53
C ILE A 903 44.63 14.95 18.57
N GLY A 904 44.55 13.70 19.06
CA GLY A 904 45.68 12.76 19.06
C GLY A 904 46.17 12.40 17.65
N TYR A 905 45.39 12.73 16.61
CA TYR A 905 45.74 12.54 15.20
C TYR A 905 45.98 13.86 14.47
N ALA A 906 46.05 15.00 15.18
CA ALA A 906 46.42 16.29 14.60
C ALA A 906 47.79 16.17 13.90
N GLY A 907 47.97 16.88 12.79
CA GLY A 907 49.09 16.67 11.86
C GLY A 907 48.76 15.65 10.77
N LYS A 908 48.55 14.37 11.12
CA LYS A 908 48.24 13.31 10.12
C LYS A 908 46.91 13.54 9.43
N LEU A 909 45.86 13.87 10.19
CA LEU A 909 44.54 14.17 9.59
C LEU A 909 44.54 15.49 8.80
N ASP A 910 45.40 16.45 9.19
CA ASP A 910 45.49 17.73 8.51
C ASP A 910 46.03 17.59 7.07
N GLU A 911 46.72 16.48 6.76
CA GLU A 911 47.17 16.14 5.40
C GLU A 911 46.03 15.75 4.46
N PHE A 912 44.88 15.31 5.02
CA PHE A 912 43.72 14.79 4.28
C PHE A 912 42.48 15.68 4.39
N LEU A 913 42.65 16.94 4.80
CA LEU A 913 41.57 17.91 4.97
C LEU A 913 41.88 19.21 4.24
N THR A 914 40.93 19.70 3.44
CA THR A 914 40.99 21.09 2.93
C THR A 914 40.56 22.09 3.99
N GLU A 915 39.58 21.69 4.80
CA GLU A 915 39.05 22.45 5.93
C GLU A 915 40.03 22.51 7.10
N LYS A 916 39.84 23.50 8.00
CA LYS A 916 40.57 23.56 9.27
C LYS A 916 39.77 22.91 10.40
N PRO A 917 40.32 21.90 11.08
CA PRO A 917 39.63 21.29 12.22
C PRO A 917 39.34 22.25 13.37
N ILE A 918 38.09 22.24 13.83
CA ILE A 918 37.71 22.75 15.15
C ILE A 918 37.40 21.55 16.04
N TYR A 919 38.18 21.38 17.10
CA TYR A 919 38.07 20.25 18.02
C TYR A 919 37.16 20.61 19.22
N LEU A 920 36.06 19.87 19.39
CA LEU A 920 35.02 20.11 20.39
C LEU A 920 34.90 18.95 21.39
N PRO A 921 34.74 19.19 22.71
CA PRO A 921 34.48 18.13 23.66
C PRO A 921 33.24 17.29 23.30
N ALA A 922 33.39 15.96 23.24
CA ALA A 922 32.30 15.02 22.92
C ALA A 922 31.39 14.77 24.13
N VAL A 923 30.59 15.76 24.55
CA VAL A 923 29.67 15.60 25.70
C VAL A 923 28.45 14.76 25.32
N LYS A 924 27.83 15.09 24.19
CA LYS A 924 26.63 14.42 23.67
C LYS A 924 26.88 13.89 22.26
N PHE A 925 27.57 12.75 22.18
CA PHE A 925 27.98 12.10 20.92
C PHE A 925 26.97 11.06 20.42
N PHE A 926 25.89 10.80 21.15
CA PHE A 926 24.82 9.87 20.77
C PHE A 926 23.55 10.16 21.58
N GLU A 927 22.39 10.21 20.94
CA GLU A 927 21.09 10.26 21.60
C GLU A 927 20.47 8.86 21.59
N PRO A 928 20.31 8.22 22.76
CA PRO A 928 19.72 6.90 22.84
C PRO A 928 18.21 6.90 22.60
N ASN A 929 17.67 5.77 22.15
CA ASN A 929 16.23 5.60 22.08
C ASN A 929 15.65 5.44 23.50
N LYS A 930 14.62 6.22 23.84
CA LYS A 930 13.93 6.17 25.14
C LYS A 930 13.35 4.79 25.49
N ASP A 931 12.97 4.01 24.50
CA ASP A 931 12.35 2.68 24.61
C ASP A 931 13.41 1.56 24.53
N SER A 932 14.69 1.88 24.75
CA SER A 932 15.76 0.87 24.80
C SER A 932 15.55 -0.08 25.98
N PRO A 933 15.61 -1.40 25.78
CA PRO A 933 15.45 -2.36 26.88
C PRO A 933 16.62 -2.29 27.87
N ASP A 934 16.44 -2.85 29.06
CA ASP A 934 17.49 -2.94 30.07
C ASP A 934 18.70 -3.75 29.56
N VAL A 935 19.90 -3.42 30.07
CA VAL A 935 21.10 -4.20 29.78
C VAL A 935 21.01 -5.53 30.55
N ASN A 936 21.03 -6.65 29.84
CA ASN A 936 21.10 -7.98 30.45
C ASN A 936 22.52 -8.35 30.86
N VAL A 937 22.65 -9.39 31.70
CA VAL A 937 23.94 -10.02 32.03
C VAL A 937 24.64 -10.52 30.76
N LEU A 938 25.97 -10.57 30.76
CA LEU A 938 26.79 -11.04 29.64
C LEU A 938 26.33 -12.45 29.17
N PRO A 939 25.87 -12.60 27.90
CA PRO A 939 25.38 -13.87 27.36
C PRO A 939 26.37 -15.04 27.44
N ALA A 940 27.67 -14.77 27.29
CA ALA A 940 28.70 -15.80 27.38
C ALA A 940 28.71 -16.54 28.73
N LEU A 941 28.26 -15.90 29.82
CA LEU A 941 28.19 -16.53 31.14
C LEU A 941 27.12 -17.61 31.23
N SER A 942 26.01 -17.50 30.48
CA SER A 942 24.97 -18.53 30.42
C SER A 942 25.19 -19.53 29.30
N ASN A 943 25.64 -19.07 28.13
CA ASN A 943 25.71 -19.89 26.93
C ASN A 943 27.01 -20.72 26.85
N GLY A 944 28.05 -20.35 27.60
CA GLY A 944 29.34 -21.05 27.64
C GLY A 944 30.25 -20.78 26.43
N TYR A 945 29.87 -19.84 25.56
CA TYR A 945 30.67 -19.40 24.42
C TYR A 945 30.49 -17.90 24.19
N LEU A 946 31.48 -17.29 23.55
CA LEU A 946 31.43 -15.87 23.18
C LEU A 946 30.72 -15.69 21.83
N THR A 947 29.79 -14.75 21.77
CA THR A 947 29.02 -14.38 20.59
C THR A 947 29.47 -13.01 20.11
N PHE A 948 30.16 -13.01 18.97
CA PHE A 948 30.44 -11.81 18.20
C PHE A 948 29.22 -11.43 17.35
N ALA A 949 29.10 -10.15 17.02
CA ALA A 949 28.16 -9.73 15.97
C ALA A 949 28.67 -8.55 15.16
N SER A 950 28.14 -8.37 13.95
CA SER A 950 28.20 -7.11 13.23
C SER A 950 26.82 -6.76 12.72
N PHE A 951 26.31 -5.61 13.13
CA PHE A 951 24.99 -5.09 12.70
C PHE A 951 25.14 -3.92 11.72
N ASN A 952 26.31 -3.79 11.10
CA ASN A 952 26.54 -2.83 10.03
C ASN A 952 25.83 -3.24 8.75
N ARG A 953 25.53 -2.27 7.89
CA ARG A 953 24.93 -2.51 6.57
C ARG A 953 25.91 -3.26 5.67
N PRO A 954 25.44 -4.11 4.73
CA PRO A 954 26.31 -4.86 3.81
C PRO A 954 27.33 -4.01 3.06
N GLN A 955 26.98 -2.78 2.69
CA GLN A 955 27.87 -1.83 2.03
C GLN A 955 29.10 -1.40 2.85
N LYS A 956 29.15 -1.71 4.14
CA LYS A 956 30.32 -1.50 5.01
C LYS A 956 31.15 -2.78 5.20
N ILE A 957 30.62 -3.94 4.82
CA ILE A 957 31.25 -5.23 5.06
C ILE A 957 32.05 -5.59 3.82
N SER A 958 33.36 -5.37 3.86
CA SER A 958 34.27 -5.73 2.77
C SER A 958 34.70 -7.20 2.82
N ASP A 959 35.32 -7.68 1.74
CA ASP A 959 35.97 -8.99 1.72
C ASP A 959 37.09 -9.06 2.77
N GLU A 960 37.83 -7.98 3.02
CA GLU A 960 38.80 -7.90 4.12
C GLU A 960 38.16 -8.10 5.49
N ASN A 961 36.94 -7.56 5.72
CA ASN A 961 36.23 -7.82 6.96
C ASN A 961 35.87 -9.29 7.12
N LEU A 962 35.38 -9.94 6.07
CA LEU A 962 35.07 -11.38 6.11
C LEU A 962 36.33 -12.22 6.37
N VAL A 963 37.47 -11.85 5.78
CA VAL A 963 38.76 -12.48 6.05
C VAL A 963 39.15 -12.34 7.53
N LEU A 964 39.10 -11.12 8.06
CA LEU A 964 39.44 -10.86 9.47
C LEU A 964 38.52 -11.62 10.42
N TRP A 965 37.20 -11.56 10.21
CA TRP A 965 36.22 -12.23 11.06
C TRP A 965 36.37 -13.76 10.96
N GLY A 966 36.66 -14.28 9.77
CA GLY A 966 37.00 -15.70 9.59
C GLY A 966 38.20 -16.11 10.42
N ARG A 967 39.29 -15.31 10.41
CA ARG A 967 40.48 -15.56 11.25
C ARG A 967 40.16 -15.52 12.74
N VAL A 968 39.30 -14.61 13.20
CA VAL A 968 38.83 -14.55 14.60
C VAL A 968 38.08 -15.83 14.97
N LEU A 969 37.14 -16.28 14.13
CA LEU A 969 36.32 -17.47 14.40
C LEU A 969 37.12 -18.78 14.34
N VAL A 970 38.15 -18.87 13.49
CA VAL A 970 39.10 -20.00 13.46
C VAL A 970 39.97 -20.01 14.71
N ALA A 971 40.43 -18.85 15.18
CA ALA A 971 41.21 -18.72 16.41
C ALA A 971 40.38 -19.02 17.68
N LEU A 972 39.06 -18.90 17.60
CA LEU A 972 38.11 -19.14 18.69
C LEU A 972 37.00 -20.10 18.23
N PRO A 973 37.26 -21.41 18.08
CA PRO A 973 36.35 -22.34 17.42
C PRO A 973 34.98 -22.45 18.11
N ASN A 974 34.92 -22.24 19.42
CA ASN A 974 33.66 -22.30 20.17
C ASN A 974 32.81 -21.03 20.04
N SER A 975 33.37 -19.94 19.51
CA SER A 975 32.63 -18.67 19.35
C SER A 975 31.57 -18.75 18.24
N ARG A 976 30.65 -17.78 18.26
CA ARG A 976 29.59 -17.57 17.26
C ARG A 976 29.69 -16.16 16.66
N LEU A 977 29.20 -15.99 15.44
CA LEU A 977 29.07 -14.70 14.77
C LEU A 977 27.64 -14.50 14.27
N ILE A 978 27.03 -13.39 14.66
CA ILE A 978 25.75 -12.92 14.12
C ILE A 978 26.01 -11.78 13.14
N ILE A 979 25.64 -11.94 11.87
CA ILE A 979 25.66 -10.84 10.89
C ILE A 979 24.23 -10.37 10.66
N GLY A 980 23.94 -9.13 11.05
CA GLY A 980 22.63 -8.51 10.90
C GLY A 980 22.51 -7.65 9.65
N TYR A 981 21.30 -7.12 9.41
CA TYR A 981 21.00 -6.27 8.25
C TYR A 981 21.15 -6.99 6.90
N MET A 982 20.85 -8.29 6.85
CA MET A 982 20.87 -9.02 5.57
C MET A 982 19.73 -8.55 4.65
N THR A 983 20.08 -8.37 3.38
CA THR A 983 19.22 -7.78 2.34
C THR A 983 18.47 -8.83 1.51
N GLY A 984 18.88 -10.09 1.60
CA GLY A 984 18.32 -11.19 0.82
C GLY A 984 19.12 -12.46 1.00
N GLN A 985 18.66 -13.53 0.36
CA GLN A 985 19.29 -14.85 0.47
C GLN A 985 20.64 -14.89 -0.28
N GLU A 986 20.78 -14.16 -1.39
CA GLU A 986 22.02 -14.14 -2.17
C GLU A 986 23.18 -13.54 -1.36
N THR A 987 22.94 -12.44 -0.64
CA THR A 987 23.92 -11.82 0.27
C THR A 987 24.33 -12.78 1.39
N ILE A 988 23.36 -13.48 1.97
CA ILE A 988 23.60 -14.48 3.03
C ILE A 988 24.49 -15.61 2.50
N ASP A 989 24.16 -16.14 1.32
CA ASP A 989 24.88 -17.26 0.73
C ASP A 989 26.31 -16.85 0.33
N TYR A 990 26.50 -15.63 -0.18
CA TYR A 990 27.81 -15.07 -0.46
C TYR A 990 28.70 -14.98 0.80
N PHE A 991 28.20 -14.35 1.87
CA PHE A 991 28.95 -14.21 3.12
C PHE A 991 29.22 -15.56 3.78
N ARG A 992 28.23 -16.47 3.80
CA ARG A 992 28.39 -17.83 4.32
C ARG A 992 29.48 -18.59 3.55
N SER A 993 29.44 -18.59 2.22
CA SER A 993 30.42 -19.30 1.39
C SER A 993 31.84 -18.80 1.66
N LYS A 994 32.04 -17.47 1.67
CA LYS A 994 33.33 -16.85 1.94
C LYS A 994 33.89 -17.23 3.30
N LEU A 995 33.08 -17.21 4.36
CA LEU A 995 33.53 -17.56 5.71
C LEU A 995 33.85 -19.05 5.83
N ILE A 996 33.05 -19.94 5.21
CA ILE A 996 33.32 -21.38 5.20
C ILE A 996 34.63 -21.69 4.45
N GLU A 997 34.87 -21.04 3.30
CA GLU A 997 36.14 -21.16 2.55
C GLU A 997 37.37 -20.77 3.39
N LEU A 998 37.20 -19.86 4.35
CA LEU A 998 38.24 -19.44 5.30
C LEU A 998 38.41 -20.38 6.49
N GLY A 999 37.65 -21.48 6.55
CA GLY A 999 37.74 -22.50 7.61
C GLY A 999 36.78 -22.29 8.78
N VAL A 1000 35.82 -21.36 8.67
CA VAL A 1000 34.76 -21.19 9.67
C VAL A 1000 33.74 -22.32 9.54
N ARG A 1001 33.26 -22.86 10.67
CA ARG A 1001 32.21 -23.89 10.65
C ARG A 1001 30.84 -23.23 10.50
N ASP A 1002 29.96 -23.83 9.71
CA ASP A 1002 28.61 -23.29 9.47
C ASP A 1002 27.81 -23.08 10.77
N GLU A 1003 27.97 -23.97 11.76
CA GLU A 1003 27.38 -23.85 13.09
C GLU A 1003 27.83 -22.60 13.89
N GLN A 1004 28.89 -21.91 13.45
CA GLN A 1004 29.34 -20.65 14.04
C GLN A 1004 28.57 -19.44 13.51
N LEU A 1005 27.85 -19.58 12.39
CA LEU A 1005 27.29 -18.47 11.64
C LEU A 1005 25.78 -18.35 11.82
N SER A 1006 25.32 -17.14 12.11
CA SER A 1006 23.90 -16.78 12.16
C SER A 1006 23.67 -15.48 11.41
N PHE A 1007 22.59 -15.42 10.62
CA PHE A 1007 22.25 -14.28 9.80
C PHE A 1007 20.87 -13.74 10.18
N ARG A 1008 20.75 -12.41 10.29
CA ARG A 1008 19.48 -11.74 10.61
C ARG A 1008 19.10 -10.78 9.49
N MET A 1009 17.85 -10.88 9.04
CA MET A 1009 17.25 -9.91 8.11
C MET A 1009 17.14 -8.53 8.78
N ARG A 1010 16.93 -7.49 7.98
CA ARG A 1010 16.60 -6.16 8.51
C ARG A 1010 15.30 -6.19 9.32
N THR A 1011 15.33 -5.62 10.52
CA THR A 1011 14.17 -5.54 11.45
C THR A 1011 13.91 -4.09 11.90
N GLY A 1012 12.81 -3.88 12.62
CA GLY A 1012 12.49 -2.59 13.25
C GLY A 1012 13.40 -2.28 14.45
N LEU A 1013 13.46 -1.01 14.87
CA LEU A 1013 14.41 -0.54 15.87
C LEU A 1013 14.29 -1.27 17.23
N SER A 1014 13.07 -1.56 17.71
CA SER A 1014 12.87 -2.27 18.98
C SER A 1014 13.47 -3.68 18.94
N GLU A 1015 13.21 -4.42 17.87
CA GLU A 1015 13.78 -5.76 17.68
C GLU A 1015 15.30 -5.69 17.51
N TYR A 1016 15.79 -4.73 16.73
CA TYR A 1016 17.21 -4.48 16.57
C TYR A 1016 17.94 -4.24 17.91
N LEU A 1017 17.34 -3.45 18.82
CA LEU A 1017 17.92 -3.21 20.14
C LEU A 1017 17.94 -4.49 20.99
N LYS A 1018 16.89 -5.31 20.94
CA LYS A 1018 16.83 -6.60 21.64
C LYS A 1018 17.89 -7.59 21.15
N MET A 1019 18.26 -7.58 19.86
CA MET A 1019 19.33 -8.46 19.35
C MET A 1019 20.66 -8.29 20.11
N HIS A 1020 20.92 -7.13 20.72
CA HIS A 1020 22.13 -6.91 21.52
C HIS A 1020 22.15 -7.74 22.81
N HIS A 1021 21.01 -8.29 23.24
CA HIS A 1021 20.93 -9.24 24.36
C HIS A 1021 21.53 -10.60 24.03
N GLU A 1022 21.75 -10.92 22.75
CA GLU A 1022 22.42 -12.16 22.30
C GLU A 1022 23.94 -11.98 22.13
N VAL A 1023 24.47 -10.75 22.25
CA VAL A 1023 25.82 -10.38 21.81
C VAL A 1023 26.72 -9.98 22.97
N ASP A 1024 27.95 -10.51 22.96
CA ASP A 1024 28.99 -10.17 23.92
C ASP A 1024 29.89 -9.03 23.44
N ILE A 1025 30.32 -9.08 22.16
CA ILE A 1025 31.23 -8.09 21.55
C ILE A 1025 30.79 -7.83 20.11
N LEU A 1026 30.74 -6.56 19.69
CA LEU A 1026 30.61 -6.25 18.26
C LEU A 1026 31.97 -6.23 17.57
N LEU A 1027 32.01 -6.82 16.37
CA LEU A 1027 33.09 -6.66 15.41
C LEU A 1027 32.74 -5.53 14.45
N ASP A 1028 33.59 -4.53 14.43
CA ASP A 1028 33.43 -3.38 13.56
C ASP A 1028 33.87 -3.65 12.11
N THR A 1029 33.50 -2.75 11.22
CA THR A 1029 33.86 -2.77 9.80
C THR A 1029 35.04 -1.84 9.49
N TYR A 1030 35.71 -2.07 8.36
CA TYR A 1030 36.84 -1.29 7.87
C TYR A 1030 36.81 -1.28 6.34
N PRO A 1031 37.15 -0.17 5.64
CA PRO A 1031 37.68 1.11 6.14
C PRO A 1031 36.61 2.07 6.67
N TYR A 1032 35.33 1.74 6.50
CA TYR A 1032 34.24 2.57 6.99
C TYR A 1032 33.65 2.00 8.28
N THR A 1033 34.06 2.57 9.41
CA THR A 1033 33.65 2.09 10.73
C THR A 1033 32.19 2.45 11.07
N GLY A 1034 31.66 1.83 12.12
CA GLY A 1034 30.36 2.18 12.69
C GLY A 1034 30.34 3.57 13.32
N GLY A 1035 29.16 4.21 13.30
CA GLY A 1035 28.89 5.45 14.03
C GLY A 1035 27.68 5.25 14.94
N THR A 1036 26.48 5.39 14.37
CA THR A 1036 25.21 5.14 15.09
C THR A 1036 25.06 3.71 15.59
N THR A 1037 25.50 2.70 14.82
CA THR A 1037 25.54 1.30 15.25
C THR A 1037 26.31 1.14 16.56
N ILE A 1038 27.45 1.82 16.68
CA ILE A 1038 28.32 1.77 17.87
C ILE A 1038 27.67 2.50 19.04
N GLY A 1039 27.02 3.64 18.78
CA GLY A 1039 26.24 4.35 19.79
C GLY A 1039 25.14 3.47 20.40
N HIS A 1040 24.37 2.77 19.57
CA HIS A 1040 23.36 1.82 20.05
C HIS A 1040 23.97 0.65 20.83
N ALA A 1041 25.05 0.06 20.31
CA ALA A 1041 25.73 -1.05 20.97
C ALA A 1041 26.25 -0.66 22.35
N SER A 1042 26.93 0.49 22.43
CA SER A 1042 27.44 1.05 23.68
C SER A 1042 26.31 1.31 24.67
N TRP A 1043 25.18 1.85 24.20
CA TRP A 1043 24.00 2.06 25.03
C TRP A 1043 23.37 0.75 25.52
N MET A 1044 23.48 -0.33 24.74
CA MET A 1044 23.05 -1.68 25.10
C MET A 1044 24.11 -2.47 25.90
N GLY A 1045 25.23 -1.83 26.29
CA GLY A 1045 26.30 -2.47 27.06
C GLY A 1045 27.17 -3.45 26.25
N VAL A 1046 27.17 -3.36 24.93
CA VAL A 1046 27.99 -4.19 24.05
C VAL A 1046 29.20 -3.39 23.58
N PRO A 1047 30.43 -3.70 24.05
CA PRO A 1047 31.63 -3.04 23.56
C PRO A 1047 31.99 -3.47 22.14
N VAL A 1048 32.78 -2.63 21.46
CA VAL A 1048 33.06 -2.76 20.03
C VAL A 1048 34.55 -2.94 19.81
N LEU A 1049 34.94 -4.09 19.27
CA LEU A 1049 36.30 -4.38 18.86
C LEU A 1049 36.53 -3.83 17.45
N THR A 1050 37.45 -2.88 17.32
CA THR A 1050 37.66 -2.11 16.08
C THR A 1050 39.13 -1.98 15.69
N ARG A 1051 39.39 -1.93 14.38
CA ARG A 1051 40.70 -1.62 13.79
C ARG A 1051 40.78 -0.13 13.50
N GLU A 1052 41.75 0.55 14.09
CA GLU A 1052 42.00 1.96 13.84
C GLU A 1052 42.72 2.16 12.49
N GLY A 1053 42.09 2.89 11.57
CA GLY A 1053 42.71 3.26 10.29
C GLY A 1053 43.20 4.71 10.24
N ASP A 1054 43.62 5.18 9.07
CA ASP A 1054 44.21 6.51 8.87
C ASP A 1054 43.23 7.60 8.40
N SER A 1055 42.05 7.22 7.87
CA SER A 1055 41.02 8.17 7.43
C SER A 1055 40.05 8.54 8.56
N LEU A 1056 39.34 9.67 8.44
CA LEU A 1056 38.28 10.04 9.39
C LEU A 1056 37.21 8.95 9.51
N ALA A 1057 36.76 8.39 8.39
CA ALA A 1057 35.76 7.31 8.35
C ALA A 1057 36.21 6.05 9.10
N SER A 1058 37.50 5.72 9.05
CA SER A 1058 38.09 4.55 9.72
C SER A 1058 38.42 4.75 11.20
N LYS A 1059 38.25 5.96 11.73
CA LYS A 1059 38.58 6.31 13.13
C LYS A 1059 37.36 6.50 14.03
N GLN A 1060 36.13 6.51 13.49
CA GLN A 1060 34.94 6.87 14.25
C GLN A 1060 34.74 5.96 15.47
N SER A 1061 34.73 4.64 15.28
CA SER A 1061 34.58 3.70 16.40
C SER A 1061 35.70 3.80 17.42
N ALA A 1062 36.95 3.95 16.98
CA ALA A 1062 38.08 4.09 17.86
C ALA A 1062 37.98 5.37 18.71
N VAL A 1063 37.50 6.46 18.12
CA VAL A 1063 37.21 7.70 18.86
C VAL A 1063 36.08 7.49 19.88
N ILE A 1064 35.00 6.81 19.50
CA ILE A 1064 33.90 6.52 20.44
C ILE A 1064 34.36 5.63 21.61
N MET A 1065 35.19 4.60 21.35
CA MET A 1065 35.75 3.77 22.42
C MET A 1065 36.64 4.58 23.37
N ARG A 1066 37.46 5.52 22.87
CA ARG A 1066 38.22 6.45 23.72
C ARG A 1066 37.35 7.39 24.53
N VAL A 1067 36.26 7.89 23.95
CA VAL A 1067 35.28 8.72 24.67
C VAL A 1067 34.72 7.98 25.89
N LEU A 1068 34.58 6.66 25.80
CA LEU A 1068 34.12 5.75 26.86
C LEU A 1068 35.24 5.21 27.77
N GLY A 1069 36.51 5.52 27.47
CA GLY A 1069 37.67 5.03 28.22
C GLY A 1069 37.96 3.54 28.01
N LEU A 1070 37.65 3.02 26.81
CA LEU A 1070 37.76 1.61 26.44
C LEU A 1070 38.84 1.38 25.36
N ASP A 1071 40.02 2.00 25.53
CA ASP A 1071 41.17 1.88 24.62
C ASP A 1071 41.60 0.42 24.37
N GLU A 1072 41.33 -0.48 25.32
CA GLU A 1072 41.64 -1.90 25.18
C GLU A 1072 40.85 -2.63 24.08
N PHE A 1073 39.76 -2.05 23.56
CA PHE A 1073 39.00 -2.56 22.41
C PHE A 1073 39.47 -2.00 21.05
N ILE A 1074 40.51 -1.18 21.04
CA ILE A 1074 41.05 -0.57 19.82
C ILE A 1074 42.32 -1.31 19.43
N ALA A 1075 42.37 -1.83 18.20
CA ALA A 1075 43.52 -2.51 17.63
C ALA A 1075 44.18 -1.67 16.54
N GLN A 1076 45.51 -1.73 16.43
CA GLN A 1076 46.32 -1.06 15.40
C GLN A 1076 46.57 -1.96 14.17
N SER A 1077 46.20 -3.24 14.26
CA SER A 1077 46.33 -4.21 13.17
C SER A 1077 45.34 -5.36 13.33
N ASP A 1078 45.13 -6.13 12.27
CA ASP A 1078 44.31 -7.35 12.29
C ASP A 1078 44.83 -8.38 13.30
N ASP A 1079 46.14 -8.53 13.41
CA ASP A 1079 46.76 -9.48 14.34
C ASP A 1079 46.52 -9.07 15.79
N GLU A 1080 46.66 -7.77 16.10
CA GLU A 1080 46.35 -7.25 17.42
C GLU A 1080 44.85 -7.39 17.75
N LEU A 1081 43.97 -7.22 16.75
CA LEU A 1081 42.53 -7.40 16.93
C LEU A 1081 42.21 -8.85 17.33
N ILE A 1082 42.83 -9.83 16.67
CA ILE A 1082 42.67 -11.25 17.02
C ILE A 1082 43.18 -11.54 18.43
N VAL A 1083 44.35 -10.99 18.80
CA VAL A 1083 44.90 -11.13 20.16
C VAL A 1083 43.95 -10.55 21.21
N LYS A 1084 43.34 -9.38 20.94
CA LYS A 1084 42.33 -8.77 21.82
C LYS A 1084 41.05 -9.60 21.90
N ALA A 1085 40.57 -10.15 20.78
CA ALA A 1085 39.44 -11.08 20.78
C ALA A 1085 39.70 -12.31 21.66
N GLN A 1086 40.90 -12.90 21.56
CA GLN A 1086 41.33 -14.01 22.41
C GLN A 1086 41.45 -13.60 23.89
N HIS A 1087 41.99 -12.42 24.19
CA HIS A 1087 42.06 -11.90 25.56
C HIS A 1087 40.67 -11.82 26.22
N TRP A 1088 39.68 -11.31 25.49
CA TRP A 1088 38.32 -11.15 26.00
C TRP A 1088 37.59 -12.48 26.19
N SER A 1089 37.88 -13.50 25.37
CA SER A 1089 37.35 -14.85 25.57
C SER A 1089 37.75 -15.48 26.92
N HIS A 1090 38.82 -15.00 27.55
CA HIS A 1090 39.30 -15.44 28.86
C HIS A 1090 39.01 -14.46 30.00
N SER A 1091 38.32 -13.34 29.72
CA SER A 1091 38.12 -12.22 30.66
C SER A 1091 36.64 -11.89 30.88
N LEU A 1092 35.78 -12.92 30.95
CA LEU A 1092 34.32 -12.75 30.96
C LEU A 1092 33.79 -11.92 32.14
N ASP A 1093 34.38 -12.03 33.33
CA ASP A 1093 33.95 -11.23 34.50
C ASP A 1093 34.19 -9.73 34.28
N LYS A 1094 35.33 -9.38 33.67
CA LYS A 1094 35.64 -7.98 33.31
C LYS A 1094 34.70 -7.49 32.22
N LEU A 1095 34.45 -8.32 31.20
CA LEU A 1095 33.54 -7.99 30.10
C LEU A 1095 32.11 -7.77 30.60
N ASN A 1096 31.64 -8.60 31.54
CA ASN A 1096 30.33 -8.45 32.19
C ASN A 1096 30.25 -7.17 33.03
N LYS A 1097 31.33 -6.82 33.74
CA LYS A 1097 31.42 -5.56 34.46
C LYS A 1097 31.29 -4.36 33.51
N ILE A 1098 32.06 -4.34 32.42
CA ILE A 1098 31.99 -3.30 31.39
C ILE A 1098 30.56 -3.19 30.86
N ARG A 1099 29.95 -4.31 30.45
CA ARG A 1099 28.56 -4.35 29.98
C ARG A 1099 27.59 -3.68 30.95
N SER A 1100 27.67 -4.01 32.23
CA SER A 1100 26.76 -3.49 33.26
C SER A 1100 26.95 -1.99 33.55
N GLU A 1101 28.15 -1.45 33.36
CA GLU A 1101 28.50 -0.06 33.72
C GLU A 1101 28.40 0.90 32.52
N MET A 1102 28.57 0.42 31.28
CA MET A 1102 28.74 1.22 30.07
C MET A 1102 27.59 2.22 29.83
N ARG A 1103 26.33 1.80 30.00
CA ARG A 1103 25.17 2.69 29.89
C ARG A 1103 25.21 3.82 30.94
N GLY A 1104 25.60 3.50 32.17
CA GLY A 1104 25.74 4.47 33.25
C GLY A 1104 26.84 5.50 32.98
N VAL A 1105 27.99 5.05 32.45
CA VAL A 1105 29.10 5.93 32.02
C VAL A 1105 28.64 6.90 30.93
N MET A 1106 27.93 6.40 29.92
CA MET A 1106 27.36 7.23 28.86
C MET A 1106 26.38 8.27 29.42
N ALA A 1107 25.43 7.84 30.26
CA ALA A 1107 24.44 8.74 30.86
C ALA A 1107 25.09 9.84 31.71
N ALA A 1108 26.10 9.48 32.53
CA ALA A 1108 26.83 10.44 33.35
C ALA A 1108 27.56 11.49 32.50
N ARG A 1109 28.15 11.09 31.36
CA ARG A 1109 28.83 12.02 30.45
C ARG A 1109 27.83 12.95 29.74
N ILE A 1110 26.70 12.42 29.25
CA ILE A 1110 25.65 13.24 28.62
C ILE A 1110 25.15 14.32 29.59
N ASN A 1111 25.05 13.98 30.87
CA ASN A 1111 24.58 14.88 31.94
C ASN A 1111 25.70 15.74 32.57
N SER A 1112 26.93 15.73 32.03
CA SER A 1112 28.07 16.41 32.65
C SER A 1112 28.15 17.92 32.37
N VAL A 1113 27.23 18.47 31.59
CA VAL A 1113 27.16 19.91 31.26
C VAL A 1113 25.73 20.41 31.42
N ASP A 1114 25.58 21.68 31.84
CA ASP A 1114 24.27 22.31 32.00
C ASP A 1114 23.58 22.57 30.66
N SER A 1115 24.35 22.79 29.59
CA SER A 1115 23.83 22.98 28.24
C SER A 1115 24.60 22.15 27.21
N PRO A 1116 23.92 21.36 26.36
CA PRO A 1116 24.55 20.58 25.30
C PRO A 1116 25.15 21.44 24.16
N SER A 1117 24.81 22.74 24.06
CA SER A 1117 25.34 23.65 23.03
C SER A 1117 26.62 24.38 23.45
N ILE A 1118 27.02 24.38 24.73
CA ILE A 1118 28.00 25.35 25.26
C ILE A 1118 29.34 25.36 24.50
N TYR A 1119 29.87 24.20 24.11
CA TYR A 1119 31.12 24.12 23.37
C TYR A 1119 30.94 24.48 21.89
N PHE A 1120 29.77 24.21 21.33
CA PHE A 1120 29.41 24.64 19.99
C PHE A 1120 29.31 26.18 19.92
N GLU A 1121 28.68 26.82 20.90
CA GLU A 1121 28.58 28.28 20.99
C GLU A 1121 29.96 28.95 21.06
N LYS A 1122 30.83 28.45 21.93
CA LYS A 1122 32.22 28.92 22.03
C LYS A 1122 32.97 28.78 20.69
N ALA A 1123 32.74 27.69 19.97
CA ALA A 1123 33.34 27.46 18.66
C ALA A 1123 32.87 28.46 17.61
N MET A 1124 31.56 28.70 17.53
CA MET A 1124 30.98 29.67 16.60
C MET A 1124 31.49 31.09 16.89
N ARG A 1125 31.50 31.49 18.17
CA ARG A 1125 32.03 32.80 18.58
C ARG A 1125 33.51 32.93 18.26
N ARG A 1126 34.32 31.91 18.55
CA ARG A 1126 35.76 31.93 18.24
C ARG A 1126 36.05 32.01 16.74
N ALA A 1127 35.32 31.27 15.91
CA ALA A 1127 35.44 31.35 14.45
C ALA A 1127 35.08 32.75 13.94
N TRP A 1128 34.03 33.36 14.51
CA TRP A 1128 33.63 34.74 14.21
C TRP A 1128 34.70 35.76 14.60
N GLU A 1129 35.30 35.64 15.78
CA GLU A 1129 36.42 36.50 16.22
C GLU A 1129 37.59 36.48 15.24
N ILE A 1130 38.01 35.29 14.78
CA ILE A 1130 39.09 35.11 13.80
C ILE A 1130 38.75 35.85 12.49
N TYR A 1131 37.52 35.71 12.01
CA TYR A 1131 37.05 36.43 10.81
C TYR A 1131 36.99 37.96 11.00
N CYS A 1132 36.54 38.41 12.18
CA CYS A 1132 36.49 39.84 12.52
C CYS A 1132 37.89 40.46 12.58
N ALA A 1133 38.87 39.71 13.10
CA ALA A 1133 40.29 40.10 13.12
C ALA A 1133 40.93 40.14 11.72
N GLY A 1134 40.27 39.61 10.68
CA GLY A 1134 40.80 39.53 9.32
C GLY A 1134 41.84 38.42 9.15
N GLU A 1135 41.90 37.49 10.10
CA GLU A 1135 42.78 36.33 10.06
C GLU A 1135 42.25 35.27 9.09
N ARG A 1136 43.15 34.44 8.55
CA ARG A 1136 42.75 33.28 7.76
C ARG A 1136 42.27 32.16 8.70
N PRO A 1137 41.31 31.32 8.26
CA PRO A 1137 40.93 30.13 9.02
C PRO A 1137 42.15 29.28 9.40
N HIS A 1138 42.22 28.89 10.67
CA HIS A 1138 43.25 27.99 11.21
C HIS A 1138 42.64 27.08 12.28
N SER A 1139 43.23 25.91 12.50
CA SER A 1139 42.70 24.93 13.45
C SER A 1139 42.76 25.45 14.89
N PHE A 1140 41.79 25.08 15.73
CA PHE A 1140 41.80 25.38 17.16
C PHE A 1140 40.97 24.36 17.97
N THR A 1141 41.17 24.35 19.29
CA THR A 1141 40.48 23.45 20.22
C THR A 1141 39.64 24.26 21.21
N ILE A 1142 38.45 23.78 21.52
CA ILE A 1142 37.62 24.29 22.62
C ILE A 1142 37.88 23.44 23.86
N ASP A 1143 38.28 24.10 24.95
CA ASP A 1143 38.53 23.45 26.23
C ASP A 1143 37.27 23.32 27.09
N LYS A 1144 37.31 22.32 27.98
CA LYS A 1144 36.19 21.96 28.85
C LYS A 1144 35.90 23.02 29.90
#